data_AF-A0A7M2H8I9-F1
#
_entry.id   AF-A0A7M2H8I9-F1
#
_cell.length_a   1.000
_cell.length_b   1.000
_cell.length_c   1.000
_cell.angle_alpha   90.00
_cell.angle_beta   90.00
_cell.angle_gamma   90.00
#
_symmetry.space_group_name_H-M   'P 1'
#
loop_
_entity.id
_entity.type
_entity.pdbx_description
1 polymer ?
#
loop_
_entity_poly.entity_id
_entity_poly.type
_entity_poly.pdbx_seq_one_letter_code
_entity_poly.pdbx_strand_id
1 'polypeptide(L)'
;MFGAAALALACLAGTPRPALAYDIGAVIDAMRLSRYALNAPERRVWGTENARDALLVGQVENRLFFYRYVREGSTSRLVFRSPPLVIDPGTWRPTHEENVSVTTPRGDEAFYWVAYTYNDVDGKQVNGYLVDAAGEAITVRADAGTATVTSTRPWDAARQAQAMATLRKALVSYPSRLTAMPADLRFVQRPPVDTLAAFRALHQAARAIPRSRSAEFARALAQLRTFVMEQDYREIDPKGEYPDTLVALNDYGFWLAEAGDAAQADLILGEVLRRDPSRIAAYLNRADARWQQRERERSPEKRDYYLALAREDYRQYCSLRLVSNNAIPSNVAARISTALDEKQLTAATCRPRLEIFPAIKAGDLQAVRLQLARGQDPNGVNEHGVSALSVAVYYQQEEIVRALLAGGAKVDGPNRGSALMASAMPDGRDQRPLAQRYAIADILLAAGASLAAPDINGTPLLITRTSYYGDDRATLEYLLSHGADPNTHEKKGRTVLHAAISNFRTRWFADQLLAKGADINAAYIRMYYGNSPMWETPLLEALRESSSELKPGVALAIPERVAFVLDRGADASVGGYGGKDAVARNGLDEALSLSASYLQPALVDRLVQAARKPAAPLTSEPLSALLRVWSYQEARAQASKDSPAWDGLRASARATAERMVAAGVSLKYQNGAQGMKDNAIAPLSVPWLPDDLYLAWLKAGADHTDRSDGGTRINGVDQNDALPLVIMMQLGQQAKVKMLLEHDAALYRDPQRCGMAVADVLSWQLGNAGKAISPEMAGAISHVMQGAAKAGNCDMSMKARARPYIGVSAEELARYIEKGVAAR
;
A
#
# COMPACT_ATOMS: atom_id res chain seq x y z
N MET A 1 25.88 8.55 52.11
CA MET A 1 25.35 7.34 51.46
C MET A 1 24.01 7.73 50.87
N PHE A 2 23.95 8.39 49.72
CA PHE A 2 24.21 7.85 48.36
C PHE A 2 23.28 6.68 48.00
N GLY A 3 22.29 7.00 47.15
CA GLY A 3 22.39 6.61 45.75
C GLY A 3 21.88 5.21 45.41
N ALA A 4 20.61 5.11 45.00
CA ALA A 4 20.10 4.10 44.06
C ALA A 4 18.63 4.34 43.67
N ALA A 5 18.22 5.57 43.32
CA ALA A 5 16.84 5.82 42.87
C ALA A 5 16.68 6.80 41.69
N ALA A 6 17.77 7.21 41.01
CA ALA A 6 17.69 8.16 39.89
C ALA A 6 18.49 7.75 38.64
N LEU A 7 19.01 6.52 38.59
CA LEU A 7 19.79 5.99 37.45
C LEU A 7 19.26 4.60 37.03
N ALA A 8 17.99 4.55 36.63
CA ALA A 8 17.42 3.41 35.90
C ALA A 8 16.24 3.81 34.98
N LEU A 9 16.07 5.11 34.70
CA LEU A 9 14.98 5.67 33.88
C LEU A 9 15.48 6.44 32.64
N ALA A 10 16.72 6.20 32.21
CA ALA A 10 17.34 6.84 31.04
C ALA A 10 17.77 5.87 29.91
N CYS A 11 17.31 4.61 29.95
CA CYS A 11 17.49 3.66 28.84
C CYS A 11 16.16 3.00 28.53
N LEU A 12 15.30 3.70 27.81
CA LEU A 12 14.31 3.20 26.85
C LEU A 12 13.70 4.45 26.17
N ALA A 13 14.59 5.28 25.61
CA ALA A 13 14.19 6.36 24.72
C ALA A 13 13.69 5.72 23.42
N GLY A 14 12.41 5.96 23.16
CA GLY A 14 11.66 5.75 21.92
C GLY A 14 12.34 4.97 20.80
N THR A 15 11.88 3.73 20.58
CA THR A 15 11.94 3.13 19.25
C THR A 15 11.29 4.10 18.25
N PRO A 16 11.99 4.52 17.18
CA PRO A 16 11.36 5.33 16.14
C PRO A 16 10.19 4.54 15.53
N ARG A 17 9.05 5.22 15.37
CA ARG A 17 7.93 4.69 14.59
C ARG A 17 8.40 4.53 13.14
N PRO A 18 8.24 3.36 12.50
CA PRO A 18 8.51 3.23 11.08
C PRO A 18 7.53 4.13 10.31
N ALA A 19 8.08 5.04 9.52
CA ALA A 19 7.33 5.81 8.55
C ALA A 19 6.97 4.90 7.37
N LEU A 20 5.66 4.81 7.13
CA LEU A 20 4.90 4.47 5.93
C LEU A 20 5.25 3.17 5.16
N ALA A 21 4.22 2.33 5.08
CA ALA A 21 4.13 1.16 4.23
C ALA A 21 4.40 1.53 2.75
N TYR A 22 5.37 0.87 2.13
CA TYR A 22 5.45 0.83 0.68
C TYR A 22 4.42 -0.17 0.17
N ASP A 23 3.49 0.34 -0.63
CA ASP A 23 2.55 -0.45 -1.42
C ASP A 23 3.32 -1.45 -2.32
N ILE A 24 2.96 -2.73 -2.30
CA ILE A 24 3.52 -3.77 -3.19
C ILE A 24 3.26 -3.41 -4.66
N GLY A 25 2.18 -2.66 -4.94
CA GLY A 25 1.94 -2.03 -6.24
C GLY A 25 3.06 -1.08 -6.66
N ALA A 26 3.58 -0.27 -5.72
CA ALA A 26 4.66 0.68 -5.99
C ALA A 26 6.01 -0.01 -6.27
N VAL A 27 6.25 -1.20 -5.71
CA VAL A 27 7.45 -2.01 -5.98
C VAL A 27 7.38 -2.70 -7.35
N ILE A 28 6.20 -3.20 -7.73
CA ILE A 28 5.95 -3.76 -9.08
C ILE A 28 6.02 -2.66 -10.14
N ASP A 29 5.42 -1.51 -9.86
CA ASP A 29 5.51 -0.34 -10.73
C ASP A 29 6.96 0.12 -10.80
N ALA A 30 7.69 0.29 -9.70
CA ALA A 30 9.12 0.64 -9.72
C ALA A 30 9.98 -0.36 -10.51
N MET A 31 9.70 -1.67 -10.44
CA MET A 31 10.41 -2.69 -11.23
C MET A 31 10.04 -2.70 -12.71
N ARG A 32 8.79 -2.40 -13.07
CA ARG A 32 8.35 -2.26 -14.47
C ARG A 32 8.94 -0.98 -15.10
N LEU A 33 8.83 0.11 -14.35
CA LEU A 33 9.15 1.49 -14.70
C LEU A 33 10.64 1.86 -14.64
N SER A 34 11.48 1.05 -13.96
CA SER A 34 12.93 1.28 -13.84
C SER A 34 13.70 1.27 -15.16
N ARG A 35 13.09 0.80 -16.26
CA ARG A 35 13.71 0.71 -17.59
C ARG A 35 13.84 2.05 -18.32
N TYR A 36 13.17 3.10 -17.86
CA TYR A 36 13.17 4.42 -18.49
C TYR A 36 13.85 5.44 -17.57
N ALA A 37 15.04 5.89 -17.97
CA ALA A 37 15.86 6.80 -17.17
C ALA A 37 15.32 8.24 -17.23
N LEU A 38 15.15 8.88 -16.06
CA LEU A 38 14.93 10.32 -15.94
C LEU A 38 16.27 11.05 -15.79
N ASN A 39 16.31 12.33 -16.14
CA ASN A 39 17.49 13.15 -15.90
C ASN A 39 17.65 13.41 -14.39
N ALA A 40 18.70 12.88 -13.76
CA ALA A 40 18.99 13.17 -12.36
C ALA A 40 19.14 14.69 -12.12
N PRO A 41 18.62 15.26 -11.02
CA PRO A 41 18.02 14.60 -9.84
C PRO A 41 16.49 14.48 -9.88
N GLU A 42 15.85 14.40 -11.05
CA GLU A 42 14.39 14.36 -11.15
C GLU A 42 13.80 13.10 -10.50
N ARG A 43 12.77 13.29 -9.67
CA ARG A 43 11.95 12.20 -9.13
C ARG A 43 10.82 11.90 -10.10
N ARG A 44 10.41 10.64 -10.21
CA ARG A 44 9.19 10.31 -10.95
C ARG A 44 7.97 10.66 -10.11
N VAL A 45 6.98 11.31 -10.73
CA VAL A 45 5.68 11.60 -10.11
C VAL A 45 4.50 10.97 -10.86
N TRP A 46 4.71 10.53 -12.10
CA TRP A 46 3.70 9.81 -12.88
C TRP A 46 4.36 8.93 -13.95
N GLY A 47 3.70 7.83 -14.36
CA GLY A 47 4.13 7.04 -15.53
C GLY A 47 3.13 5.98 -15.99
N THR A 48 3.00 5.78 -17.31
CA THR A 48 2.23 4.67 -17.91
C THR A 48 3.04 3.93 -18.98
N GLU A 49 2.82 2.62 -19.08
CA GLU A 49 3.54 1.72 -20.00
C GLU A 49 2.71 1.24 -21.20
N ASN A 50 1.45 1.64 -21.33
CA ASN A 50 0.54 1.08 -22.36
C ASN A 50 -0.23 2.14 -23.16
N ALA A 51 0.29 2.46 -24.34
CA ALA A 51 -0.35 2.34 -25.65
C ALA A 51 0.63 2.91 -26.68
N ARG A 52 1.39 2.05 -27.36
CA ARG A 52 2.42 2.39 -28.37
C ARG A 52 3.67 3.14 -27.87
N ASP A 53 3.59 3.91 -26.79
CA ASP A 53 4.69 4.66 -26.16
C ASP A 53 4.66 4.58 -24.62
N ALA A 54 5.78 4.89 -23.96
CA ALA A 54 5.83 5.12 -22.52
C ALA A 54 5.89 6.63 -22.22
N LEU A 55 5.00 7.07 -21.34
CA LEU A 55 4.86 8.48 -20.96
C LEU A 55 5.19 8.64 -19.49
N LEU A 56 6.10 9.57 -19.17
CA LEU A 56 6.55 9.78 -17.80
C LEU A 56 6.51 11.25 -17.44
N VAL A 57 6.25 11.54 -16.16
CA VAL A 57 6.46 12.87 -15.60
C VAL A 57 7.54 12.79 -14.53
N GLY A 58 8.65 13.46 -14.79
CA GLY A 58 9.68 13.76 -13.81
C GLY A 58 9.39 15.09 -13.12
N GLN A 59 9.85 15.26 -11.88
CA GLN A 59 9.76 16.50 -11.15
C GLN A 59 11.09 16.84 -10.47
N VAL A 60 11.46 18.10 -10.51
CA VAL A 60 12.43 18.70 -9.59
C VAL A 60 11.83 19.99 -9.06
N GLU A 61 11.71 20.13 -7.74
CA GLU A 61 11.07 21.30 -7.11
C GLU A 61 9.66 21.57 -7.72
N ASN A 62 9.35 22.81 -8.08
CA ASN A 62 8.10 23.24 -8.70
C ASN A 62 8.02 22.94 -10.21
N ARG A 63 8.97 22.21 -10.80
CA ARG A 63 9.05 22.00 -12.25
C ARG A 63 8.74 20.56 -12.60
N LEU A 64 7.74 20.35 -13.45
CA LEU A 64 7.46 19.06 -14.07
C LEU A 64 8.11 18.96 -15.45
N PHE A 65 8.53 17.76 -15.83
CA PHE A 65 9.07 17.46 -17.17
C PHE A 65 8.31 16.29 -17.74
N PHE A 66 7.71 16.49 -18.90
CA PHE A 66 7.00 15.45 -19.61
C PHE A 66 7.93 14.75 -20.59
N TYR A 67 8.01 13.43 -20.48
CA TYR A 67 8.83 12.57 -21.32
C TYR A 67 7.97 11.63 -22.16
N ARG A 68 8.42 11.41 -23.40
CA ARG A 68 7.85 10.39 -24.28
C ARG A 68 8.94 9.48 -24.80
N TYR A 69 8.78 8.17 -24.57
CA TYR A 69 9.65 7.14 -25.12
C TYR A 69 8.87 6.26 -26.10
N VAL A 70 9.50 5.92 -27.22
CA VAL A 70 8.99 4.91 -28.16
C VAL A 70 9.76 3.62 -27.93
N ARG A 71 9.05 2.49 -27.97
CA ARG A 71 9.66 1.16 -27.88
C ARG A 71 10.00 0.63 -29.27
N GLU A 72 11.26 0.26 -29.46
CA GLU A 72 11.79 -0.36 -30.69
C GLU A 72 12.44 -1.70 -30.27
N GLY A 73 11.67 -2.79 -30.35
CA GLY A 73 12.11 -4.12 -29.90
C GLY A 73 12.28 -4.24 -28.38
N SER A 74 13.49 -4.62 -27.93
CA SER A 74 13.89 -4.64 -26.51
C SER A 74 14.46 -3.31 -26.01
N THR A 75 14.71 -2.36 -26.92
CA THR A 75 15.27 -1.05 -26.62
C THR A 75 14.19 0.03 -26.62
N SER A 76 14.41 1.09 -25.84
CA SER A 76 13.53 2.24 -25.79
C SER A 76 14.31 3.49 -26.19
N ARG A 77 13.68 4.35 -26.99
CA ARG A 77 14.28 5.60 -27.45
C ARG A 77 13.48 6.78 -26.94
N LEU A 78 14.15 7.73 -26.29
CA LEU A 78 13.56 9.01 -25.91
C LEU A 78 13.20 9.78 -27.19
N VAL A 79 11.94 10.15 -27.35
CA VAL A 79 11.48 10.99 -28.46
C VAL A 79 11.71 12.45 -28.12
N PHE A 80 11.19 12.89 -26.98
CA PHE A 80 11.38 14.24 -26.48
C PHE A 80 11.25 14.31 -24.95
N ARG A 81 11.84 15.37 -24.40
CA ARG A 81 11.59 15.88 -23.05
C ARG A 81 11.06 17.31 -23.20
N SER A 82 9.94 17.63 -22.57
CA SER A 82 9.39 18.98 -22.62
C SER A 82 10.32 20.00 -21.94
N PRO A 83 10.22 21.30 -22.29
CA PRO A 83 10.65 22.37 -21.38
C PRO A 83 10.01 22.23 -19.99
N PRO A 84 10.53 22.90 -18.95
CA PRO A 84 9.95 22.84 -17.62
C PRO A 84 8.50 23.33 -17.64
N LEU A 85 7.60 22.48 -17.14
CA LEU A 85 6.21 22.83 -16.86
C LEU A 85 6.18 23.42 -15.44
N VAL A 86 6.23 24.74 -15.35
CA VAL A 86 6.46 25.48 -14.11
C VAL A 86 5.17 25.61 -13.30
N ILE A 87 5.11 24.96 -12.14
CA ILE A 87 4.07 25.19 -11.15
C ILE A 87 4.34 26.55 -10.51
N ASP A 88 3.27 27.33 -10.28
CA ASP A 88 3.38 28.70 -9.78
C ASP A 88 4.18 28.74 -8.47
N PRO A 89 5.37 29.39 -8.43
CA PRO A 89 6.22 29.44 -7.26
C PRO A 89 5.53 30.03 -6.02
N GLY A 90 4.54 30.92 -6.20
CA GLY A 90 3.78 31.51 -5.10
C GLY A 90 2.81 30.54 -4.43
N THR A 91 2.42 29.47 -5.11
CA THR A 91 1.50 28.43 -4.60
C THR A 91 2.21 27.15 -4.21
N TRP A 92 3.40 26.90 -4.77
CA TRP A 92 4.16 25.69 -4.55
C TRP A 92 4.85 25.68 -3.18
N ARG A 93 4.90 24.51 -2.55
CA ARG A 93 5.64 24.31 -1.30
C ARG A 93 6.42 23.00 -1.38
N PRO A 94 7.65 22.92 -0.84
CA PRO A 94 8.45 21.69 -0.85
C PRO A 94 7.80 20.48 -0.16
N THR A 95 6.85 20.73 0.74
CA THR A 95 6.12 19.69 1.49
C THR A 95 4.84 19.23 0.79
N HIS A 96 4.43 19.86 -0.31
CA HIS A 96 3.25 19.44 -1.05
C HIS A 96 3.56 18.19 -1.88
N GLU A 97 2.62 17.26 -1.87
CA GLU A 97 2.62 16.13 -2.78
C GLU A 97 1.59 16.41 -3.87
N GLU A 98 2.06 16.60 -5.10
CA GLU A 98 1.20 16.91 -6.24
C GLU A 98 0.65 15.61 -6.84
N ASN A 99 -0.69 15.54 -6.93
CA ASN A 99 -1.34 14.50 -7.71
C ASN A 99 -1.26 14.89 -9.19
N VAL A 100 -0.30 14.31 -9.88
CA VAL A 100 -0.09 14.52 -11.32
C VAL A 100 -0.85 13.47 -12.11
N SER A 101 -1.48 13.88 -13.20
CA SER A 101 -2.13 12.98 -14.15
C SER A 101 -1.83 13.40 -15.58
N VAL A 102 -1.64 12.42 -16.47
CA VAL A 102 -1.48 12.67 -17.91
C VAL A 102 -2.60 12.00 -18.67
N THR A 103 -3.24 12.76 -19.56
CA THR A 103 -4.20 12.24 -20.54
C THR A 103 -3.60 12.32 -21.94
N THR A 104 -3.63 11.20 -22.64
CA THR A 104 -3.16 11.09 -24.04
C THR A 104 -4.23 11.60 -25.02
N PRO A 105 -3.84 12.31 -26.09
CA PRO A 105 -4.79 12.75 -27.11
C PRO A 105 -5.51 11.57 -27.77
N ARG A 106 -6.83 11.68 -27.98
CA ARG A 106 -7.68 10.72 -28.72
C ARG A 106 -8.53 11.43 -29.77
N GLY A 107 -8.72 10.78 -30.92
CA GLY A 107 -9.58 11.29 -32.00
C GLY A 107 -8.98 12.54 -32.65
N ASP A 108 -9.64 13.68 -32.50
CA ASP A 108 -9.27 14.99 -33.03
C ASP A 108 -8.37 15.82 -32.08
N GLU A 109 -8.06 15.30 -30.89
CA GLU A 109 -7.15 15.94 -29.93
C GLU A 109 -5.69 15.88 -30.43
N ALA A 110 -4.95 16.98 -30.27
CA ALA A 110 -3.54 17.08 -30.70
C ALA A 110 -2.54 17.20 -29.53
N PHE A 111 -3.02 17.37 -28.30
CA PHE A 111 -2.18 17.66 -27.14
C PHE A 111 -2.32 16.58 -26.06
N TYR A 112 -1.19 16.26 -25.42
CA TYR A 112 -1.18 15.64 -24.11
C TYR A 112 -1.66 16.67 -23.08
N TRP A 113 -2.49 16.24 -22.13
CA TRP A 113 -2.89 17.08 -21.00
C TRP A 113 -2.18 16.60 -19.73
N VAL A 114 -1.35 17.47 -19.14
CA VAL A 114 -0.66 17.22 -17.87
C VAL A 114 -1.33 18.08 -16.80
N ALA A 115 -2.18 17.47 -15.98
CA ALA A 115 -2.82 18.13 -14.85
C ALA A 115 -2.05 17.89 -13.55
N TYR A 116 -2.11 18.86 -12.65
CA TYR A 116 -1.67 18.69 -11.27
C TYR A 116 -2.70 19.27 -10.30
N THR A 117 -2.88 18.60 -9.16
CA THR A 117 -3.75 19.04 -8.06
C THR A 117 -3.06 18.80 -6.72
N TYR A 118 -3.50 19.51 -5.68
CA TYR A 118 -3.05 19.26 -4.30
C TYR A 118 -4.19 18.63 -3.50
N ASN A 119 -3.84 17.84 -2.48
CA ASN A 119 -4.82 17.12 -1.64
C ASN A 119 -5.74 18.04 -0.81
N ASP A 120 -5.37 19.30 -0.63
CA ASP A 120 -6.02 20.28 0.24
C ASP A 120 -6.81 21.38 -0.50
N VAL A 121 -6.90 21.33 -1.84
CA VAL A 121 -7.61 22.33 -2.63
C VAL A 121 -9.05 21.87 -2.91
N ASP A 122 -9.99 22.81 -2.80
CA ASP A 122 -11.44 22.62 -2.91
C ASP A 122 -11.98 22.29 -4.32
N GLY A 123 -11.10 21.99 -5.28
CA GLY A 123 -11.44 21.62 -6.65
C GLY A 123 -11.99 22.76 -7.51
N LYS A 124 -11.97 24.02 -7.04
CA LYS A 124 -12.52 25.18 -7.78
C LYS A 124 -11.57 25.77 -8.83
N GLN A 125 -10.32 25.35 -8.83
CA GLN A 125 -9.31 25.75 -9.81
C GLN A 125 -8.69 24.52 -10.46
N VAL A 126 -8.44 24.63 -11.76
CA VAL A 126 -7.76 23.62 -12.56
C VAL A 126 -6.50 24.24 -13.15
N ASN A 127 -5.35 23.66 -12.81
CA ASN A 127 -4.06 24.05 -13.34
C ASN A 127 -3.44 22.86 -14.08
N GLY A 128 -2.82 23.15 -15.22
CA GLY A 128 -2.16 22.11 -15.99
C GLY A 128 -1.48 22.66 -17.24
N TYR A 129 -1.07 21.74 -18.09
CA TYR A 129 -0.28 22.03 -19.27
C TYR A 129 -0.78 21.22 -20.46
N LEU A 130 -0.85 21.86 -21.62
CA LEU A 130 -0.95 21.14 -22.88
C LEU A 130 0.48 20.92 -23.40
N VAL A 131 0.79 19.70 -23.81
CA VAL A 131 2.08 19.37 -24.44
C VAL A 131 1.83 18.78 -25.81
N ASP A 132 2.48 19.29 -26.85
CA ASP A 132 2.30 18.80 -28.22
C ASP A 132 3.19 17.58 -28.54
N ALA A 133 3.07 17.05 -29.76
CA ALA A 133 3.86 15.88 -30.20
C ALA A 133 5.37 16.16 -30.35
N ALA A 134 5.79 17.42 -30.36
CA ALA A 134 7.18 17.86 -30.38
C ALA A 134 7.71 18.20 -28.97
N GLY A 135 6.87 18.11 -27.94
CA GLY A 135 7.21 18.43 -26.55
C GLY A 135 7.07 19.91 -26.18
N GLU A 136 6.47 20.75 -27.02
CA GLU A 136 6.20 22.15 -26.68
C GLU A 136 5.15 22.24 -25.58
N ALA A 137 5.39 23.08 -24.58
CA ALA A 137 4.52 23.25 -23.42
C ALA A 137 3.69 24.54 -23.49
N ILE A 138 2.43 24.43 -23.11
CA ILE A 138 1.45 25.53 -23.03
C ILE A 138 0.85 25.51 -21.62
N THR A 139 0.87 26.65 -20.92
CA THR A 139 0.34 26.74 -19.55
C THR A 139 -1.16 27.01 -19.57
N VAL A 140 -1.91 26.31 -18.74
CA VAL A 140 -3.37 26.47 -18.59
C VAL A 140 -3.71 26.73 -17.13
N ARG A 141 -4.41 27.83 -16.88
CA ARG A 141 -4.99 28.16 -15.57
C ARG A 141 -6.46 28.45 -15.75
N ALA A 142 -7.31 27.76 -15.01
CA ALA A 142 -8.77 27.87 -15.14
C ALA A 142 -9.48 27.85 -13.78
N ASP A 143 -10.57 28.59 -13.68
CA ASP A 143 -11.56 28.55 -12.60
C ASP A 143 -12.97 28.52 -13.20
N ALA A 144 -14.02 28.64 -12.38
CA ALA A 144 -15.40 28.59 -12.87
C ALA A 144 -15.78 29.69 -13.88
N GLY A 145 -15.07 30.84 -13.88
CA GLY A 145 -15.38 31.99 -14.73
C GLY A 145 -14.43 32.15 -15.91
N THR A 146 -13.12 31.93 -15.68
CA THR A 146 -12.06 32.26 -16.64
C THR A 146 -11.12 31.08 -16.89
N ALA A 147 -10.62 30.98 -18.11
CA ALA A 147 -9.50 30.11 -18.45
C ALA A 147 -8.47 30.89 -19.28
N THR A 148 -7.21 30.88 -18.85
CA THR A 148 -6.10 31.50 -19.56
C THR A 148 -5.15 30.42 -20.07
N VAL A 149 -4.92 30.42 -21.39
CA VAL A 149 -4.07 29.47 -22.11
C VAL A 149 -2.88 30.25 -22.67
N THR A 150 -1.70 30.05 -22.10
CA THR A 150 -0.50 30.84 -22.40
C THR A 150 0.53 30.01 -23.16
N SER A 151 0.93 30.50 -24.34
CA SER A 151 1.91 29.85 -25.23
C SER A 151 3.05 30.82 -25.56
N THR A 152 4.24 30.27 -25.82
CA THR A 152 5.37 31.04 -26.35
C THR A 152 5.29 31.25 -27.85
N ARG A 153 4.74 30.27 -28.58
CA ARG A 153 4.42 30.40 -30.00
C ARG A 153 3.12 31.18 -30.22
N PRO A 154 2.97 31.86 -31.36
CA PRO A 154 1.72 32.51 -31.76
C PRO A 154 0.52 31.56 -31.78
N TRP A 155 -0.67 32.14 -31.64
CA TRP A 155 -1.93 31.43 -31.80
C TRP A 155 -2.53 31.70 -33.17
N ASP A 156 -2.77 30.65 -33.94
CA ASP A 156 -3.64 30.67 -35.12
C ASP A 156 -4.96 29.93 -34.83
N ALA A 157 -5.92 30.06 -35.74
CA ALA A 157 -7.25 29.48 -35.58
C ALA A 157 -7.24 27.94 -35.47
N ALA A 158 -6.33 27.27 -36.19
CA ALA A 158 -6.24 25.81 -36.17
C ALA A 158 -5.70 25.30 -34.82
N ARG A 159 -4.65 25.96 -34.31
CA ARG A 159 -4.04 25.61 -33.02
C ARG A 159 -4.97 25.92 -31.86
N GLN A 160 -5.71 27.02 -31.92
CA GLN A 160 -6.77 27.32 -30.94
C GLN A 160 -7.86 26.25 -30.95
N ALA A 161 -8.31 25.80 -32.13
CA ALA A 161 -9.30 24.74 -32.25
C ALA A 161 -8.81 23.40 -31.68
N GLN A 162 -7.55 23.02 -31.95
CA GLN A 162 -6.94 21.79 -31.41
C GLN A 162 -6.76 21.85 -29.89
N ALA A 163 -6.31 22.99 -29.35
CA ALA A 163 -6.21 23.20 -27.91
C ALA A 163 -7.59 23.11 -27.26
N MET A 164 -8.61 23.72 -27.88
CA MET A 164 -10.00 23.66 -27.43
C MET A 164 -10.55 22.23 -27.38
N ALA A 165 -10.30 21.41 -28.41
CA ALA A 165 -10.76 20.03 -28.47
C ALA A 165 -10.29 19.23 -27.25
N THR A 166 -9.02 19.45 -26.85
CA THR A 166 -8.42 18.82 -25.67
C THR A 166 -9.00 19.39 -24.37
N LEU A 167 -9.09 20.72 -24.24
CA LEU A 167 -9.52 21.41 -23.01
C LEU A 167 -10.98 21.13 -22.63
N ARG A 168 -11.88 21.01 -23.62
CA ARG A 168 -13.31 20.74 -23.38
C ARG A 168 -13.55 19.51 -22.52
N LYS A 169 -12.71 18.48 -22.65
CA LYS A 169 -12.77 17.28 -21.81
C LYS A 169 -11.90 17.45 -20.57
N ALA A 170 -10.69 17.96 -20.73
CA ALA A 170 -9.68 18.01 -19.67
C ALA A 170 -10.08 18.88 -18.45
N LEU A 171 -10.87 19.94 -18.65
CA LEU A 171 -11.25 20.85 -17.55
C LEU A 171 -12.44 20.36 -16.71
N VAL A 172 -13.28 19.49 -17.26
CA VAL A 172 -14.54 19.00 -16.63
C VAL A 172 -14.52 17.51 -16.27
N SER A 173 -13.47 16.78 -16.67
CA SER A 173 -13.33 15.33 -16.41
C SER A 173 -12.37 15.07 -15.25
N TYR A 174 -12.64 14.00 -14.50
CA TYR A 174 -11.75 13.54 -13.42
C TYR A 174 -10.29 13.40 -13.89
N PRO A 175 -9.28 13.87 -13.12
CA PRO A 175 -9.40 14.41 -11.76
C PRO A 175 -9.81 15.90 -11.65
N SER A 176 -9.87 16.64 -12.77
CA SER A 176 -10.33 18.02 -12.82
C SER A 176 -11.85 18.12 -12.57
N ARG A 177 -12.31 19.10 -11.78
CA ARG A 177 -13.73 19.17 -11.32
C ARG A 177 -14.40 20.52 -11.56
N LEU A 178 -14.09 21.24 -12.65
CA LEU A 178 -14.95 22.38 -13.01
C LEU A 178 -16.35 21.83 -13.36
N THR A 179 -17.38 22.42 -12.78
CA THR A 179 -18.78 22.01 -13.00
C THR A 179 -19.27 22.31 -14.41
N ALA A 180 -18.62 23.25 -15.09
CA ALA A 180 -18.88 23.62 -16.47
C ALA A 180 -17.61 24.24 -17.09
N MET A 181 -17.61 24.37 -18.43
CA MET A 181 -16.54 25.08 -19.13
C MET A 181 -16.56 26.58 -18.78
N PRO A 182 -15.40 27.22 -18.55
CA PRO A 182 -15.33 28.65 -18.23
C PRO A 182 -15.87 29.51 -19.38
N ALA A 183 -16.62 30.57 -19.03
CA ALA A 183 -17.26 31.45 -20.01
C ALA A 183 -16.27 32.37 -20.74
N ASP A 184 -15.20 32.81 -20.07
CA ASP A 184 -14.16 33.66 -20.62
C ASP A 184 -12.87 32.86 -20.85
N LEU A 185 -12.60 32.49 -22.11
CA LEU A 185 -11.37 31.80 -22.50
C LEU A 185 -10.43 32.75 -23.24
N ARG A 186 -9.21 32.88 -22.72
CA ARG A 186 -8.18 33.78 -23.24
C ARG A 186 -6.95 33.02 -23.71
N PHE A 187 -6.63 33.14 -24.99
CA PHE A 187 -5.37 32.67 -25.55
C PHE A 187 -4.33 33.80 -25.53
N VAL A 188 -3.28 33.63 -24.73
CA VAL A 188 -2.25 34.63 -24.50
C VAL A 188 -0.94 34.15 -25.13
N GLN A 189 -0.26 35.03 -25.85
CA GLN A 189 1.11 34.81 -26.28
C GLN A 189 2.07 35.53 -25.33
N ARG A 190 3.13 34.87 -24.90
CA ARG A 190 4.27 35.50 -24.20
C ARG A 190 5.57 35.16 -24.91
N PRO A 191 6.43 36.13 -25.26
CA PRO A 191 7.69 35.80 -25.94
C PRO A 191 8.57 34.90 -25.06
N PRO A 192 9.39 34.02 -25.66
CA PRO A 192 10.35 33.22 -24.92
C PRO A 192 11.37 34.13 -24.22
N VAL A 193 11.79 33.73 -23.02
CA VAL A 193 12.79 34.46 -22.23
C VAL A 193 14.19 34.06 -22.70
N ASP A 194 15.06 35.03 -23.01
CA ASP A 194 16.49 34.78 -23.18
C ASP A 194 17.08 34.43 -21.81
N THR A 195 17.15 33.13 -21.55
CA THR A 195 17.44 32.57 -20.23
C THR A 195 18.87 32.93 -19.79
N LEU A 196 19.82 32.92 -20.71
CA LEU A 196 21.22 33.23 -20.41
C LEU A 196 21.41 34.72 -20.13
N ALA A 197 20.89 35.59 -21.00
CA ALA A 197 21.04 37.03 -20.83
C ALA A 197 20.35 37.53 -19.55
N ALA A 198 19.13 37.04 -19.28
CA ALA A 198 18.38 37.41 -18.08
C ALA A 198 19.07 36.94 -16.79
N PHE A 199 19.56 35.69 -16.75
CA PHE A 199 20.30 35.18 -15.59
C PHE A 199 21.54 36.02 -15.31
N ARG A 200 22.34 36.33 -16.35
CA ARG A 200 23.56 37.12 -16.20
C ARG A 200 23.26 38.53 -15.67
N ALA A 201 22.22 39.18 -16.19
CA ALA A 201 21.81 40.50 -15.74
C ALA A 201 21.38 40.50 -14.26
N LEU A 202 20.54 39.54 -13.85
CA LEU A 202 20.10 39.39 -12.47
C LEU A 202 21.26 39.08 -11.51
N HIS A 203 22.14 38.16 -11.91
CA HIS A 203 23.33 37.83 -11.14
C HIS A 203 24.27 39.04 -10.98
N GLN A 204 24.55 39.79 -12.05
CA GLN A 204 25.38 40.99 -11.99
C GLN A 204 24.77 42.07 -11.09
N ALA A 205 23.45 42.26 -11.17
CA ALA A 205 22.73 43.19 -10.29
C ALA A 205 22.87 42.79 -8.81
N ALA A 206 22.72 41.50 -8.49
CA ALA A 206 22.92 41.01 -7.13
C ALA A 206 24.38 41.15 -6.65
N ARG A 207 25.35 40.81 -7.52
CA ARG A 207 26.79 40.87 -7.21
C ARG A 207 27.29 42.29 -6.92
N ALA A 208 26.70 43.30 -7.57
CA ALA A 208 27.07 44.70 -7.39
C ALA A 208 26.62 45.28 -6.04
N ILE A 209 25.74 44.60 -5.30
CA ILE A 209 25.22 45.08 -4.01
C ILE A 209 26.19 44.66 -2.89
N PRO A 210 26.76 45.61 -2.11
CA PRO A 210 27.61 45.30 -0.97
C PRO A 210 26.88 44.43 0.06
N ARG A 211 27.58 43.44 0.64
CA ARG A 211 26.99 42.53 1.65
C ARG A 211 26.48 43.26 2.91
N SER A 212 26.98 44.46 3.19
CA SER A 212 26.48 45.34 4.26
C SER A 212 25.04 45.85 4.02
N ARG A 213 24.58 45.91 2.76
CA ARG A 213 23.19 46.29 2.38
C ARG A 213 22.31 45.04 2.27
N SER A 214 22.18 44.31 3.38
CA SER A 214 21.55 42.97 3.43
C SER A 214 20.13 42.91 2.85
N ALA A 215 19.28 43.89 3.12
CA ALA A 215 17.89 43.92 2.62
C ALA A 215 17.78 44.13 1.10
N GLU A 216 18.71 44.85 0.50
CA GLU A 216 18.76 45.02 -0.95
C GLU A 216 19.30 43.79 -1.64
N PHE A 217 20.37 43.22 -1.09
CA PHE A 217 20.89 41.97 -1.59
C PHE A 217 19.84 40.85 -1.51
N ALA A 218 19.10 40.75 -0.39
CA ALA A 218 18.05 39.76 -0.23
C ALA A 218 16.94 39.91 -1.29
N ARG A 219 16.57 41.14 -1.66
CA ARG A 219 15.61 41.39 -2.75
C ARG A 219 16.16 40.98 -4.12
N ALA A 220 17.41 41.30 -4.42
CA ALA A 220 18.04 40.90 -5.67
C ALA A 220 18.20 39.37 -5.76
N LEU A 221 18.59 38.71 -4.67
CA LEU A 221 18.66 37.25 -4.59
C LEU A 221 17.28 36.61 -4.76
N ALA A 222 16.22 37.20 -4.19
CA ALA A 222 14.85 36.71 -4.37
C ALA A 222 14.41 36.77 -5.85
N GLN A 223 14.76 37.83 -6.59
CA GLN A 223 14.49 37.91 -8.03
C GLN A 223 15.23 36.82 -8.81
N LEU A 224 16.52 36.62 -8.51
CA LEU A 224 17.32 35.55 -9.13
C LEU A 224 16.75 34.16 -8.81
N ARG A 225 16.26 33.96 -7.58
CA ARG A 225 15.59 32.74 -7.16
C ARG A 225 14.31 32.47 -7.91
N THR A 226 13.41 33.45 -8.00
CA THR A 226 12.18 33.32 -8.79
C THR A 226 12.50 32.95 -10.23
N PHE A 227 13.48 33.64 -10.82
CA PHE A 227 13.92 33.35 -12.19
C PHE A 227 14.40 31.90 -12.36
N VAL A 228 15.25 31.39 -11.47
CA VAL A 228 15.77 30.01 -11.56
C VAL A 228 14.69 28.94 -11.30
N MET A 229 13.70 29.25 -10.47
CA MET A 229 12.55 28.36 -10.25
C MET A 229 11.63 28.28 -11.49
N GLU A 230 11.67 29.30 -12.36
CA GLU A 230 10.93 29.34 -13.62
C GLU A 230 11.74 28.78 -14.80
N GLN A 231 13.00 29.19 -14.94
CA GLN A 231 13.90 28.82 -16.03
C GLN A 231 14.93 27.84 -15.47
N ASP A 232 14.76 26.55 -15.74
CA ASP A 232 15.58 25.49 -15.14
C ASP A 232 17.08 25.80 -15.23
N TYR A 233 17.76 25.88 -14.08
CA TYR A 233 19.18 26.24 -14.03
C TYR A 233 20.08 25.31 -14.85
N ARG A 234 19.63 24.09 -15.15
CA ARG A 234 20.34 23.14 -16.03
C ARG A 234 20.35 23.59 -17.48
N GLU A 235 19.40 24.43 -17.89
CA GLU A 235 19.25 24.98 -19.23
C GLU A 235 19.94 26.37 -19.38
N ILE A 236 20.49 26.92 -18.30
CA ILE A 236 21.37 28.10 -18.37
C ILE A 236 22.74 27.64 -18.87
N ASP A 237 23.13 28.05 -20.07
CA ASP A 237 24.40 27.68 -20.73
C ASP A 237 24.72 26.17 -20.65
N PRO A 238 23.85 25.30 -21.20
CA PRO A 238 23.94 23.86 -20.99
C PRO A 238 25.19 23.24 -21.63
N LYS A 239 25.78 23.92 -22.62
CA LYS A 239 27.01 23.51 -23.32
C LYS A 239 28.28 24.07 -22.69
N GLY A 240 28.16 25.00 -21.72
CA GLY A 240 29.30 25.64 -21.07
C GLY A 240 30.11 26.52 -22.03
N GLU A 241 29.45 27.20 -22.97
CA GLU A 241 30.10 28.09 -23.94
C GLU A 241 30.68 29.35 -23.26
N TYR A 242 30.20 29.70 -22.06
CA TYR A 242 30.61 30.89 -21.32
C TYR A 242 31.10 30.52 -19.90
N PRO A 243 32.43 30.48 -19.66
CA PRO A 243 33.01 30.09 -18.37
C PRO A 243 32.51 30.91 -17.17
N ASP A 244 32.21 32.20 -17.38
CA ASP A 244 31.66 33.09 -16.35
C ASP A 244 30.27 32.66 -15.85
N THR A 245 29.53 31.89 -16.64
CA THR A 245 28.21 31.40 -16.24
C THR A 245 28.31 30.38 -15.11
N LEU A 246 29.32 29.50 -15.15
CA LEU A 246 29.59 28.56 -14.05
C LEU A 246 30.06 29.27 -12.79
N VAL A 247 30.82 30.37 -12.94
CA VAL A 247 31.17 31.25 -11.82
C VAL A 247 29.89 31.82 -11.20
N ALA A 248 28.98 32.35 -12.02
CA ALA A 248 27.72 32.93 -11.57
C ALA A 248 26.78 31.91 -10.90
N LEU A 249 26.70 30.67 -11.42
CA LEU A 249 25.95 29.58 -10.79
C LEU A 249 26.57 29.17 -9.45
N ASN A 250 27.90 29.11 -9.35
CA ASN A 250 28.59 28.84 -8.10
C ASN A 250 28.35 29.95 -7.07
N ASP A 251 28.46 31.22 -7.47
CA ASP A 251 28.20 32.40 -6.63
C ASP A 251 26.74 32.36 -6.14
N TYR A 252 25.79 32.09 -7.03
CA TYR A 252 24.38 31.95 -6.69
C TYR A 252 24.12 30.81 -5.70
N GLY A 253 24.70 29.62 -5.92
CA GLY A 253 24.60 28.50 -4.97
C GLY A 253 25.18 28.85 -3.59
N PHE A 254 26.31 29.55 -3.55
CA PHE A 254 26.89 30.06 -2.31
C PHE A 254 25.95 31.06 -1.60
N TRP A 255 25.40 32.03 -2.33
CA TRP A 255 24.48 33.02 -1.76
C TRP A 255 23.17 32.41 -1.25
N LEU A 256 22.66 31.37 -1.91
CA LEU A 256 21.52 30.61 -1.41
C LEU A 256 21.85 29.94 -0.08
N ALA A 257 23.01 29.28 0.04
CA ALA A 257 23.44 28.68 1.30
C ALA A 257 23.59 29.73 2.42
N GLU A 258 24.14 30.92 2.13
CA GLU A 258 24.21 32.01 3.11
C GLU A 258 22.83 32.55 3.51
N ALA A 259 21.89 32.64 2.57
CA ALA A 259 20.50 33.02 2.84
C ALA A 259 19.70 31.91 3.54
N GLY A 260 20.30 30.74 3.75
CA GLY A 260 19.69 29.60 4.38
C GLY A 260 18.85 28.73 3.46
N ASP A 261 18.94 28.86 2.14
CA ASP A 261 18.34 27.93 1.18
C ASP A 261 19.33 26.83 0.79
N ALA A 262 19.76 26.07 1.79
CA ALA A 262 20.82 25.09 1.66
C ALA A 262 20.48 23.91 0.74
N ALA A 263 19.19 23.55 0.64
CA ALA A 263 18.73 22.49 -0.26
C ALA A 263 18.87 22.92 -1.73
N GLN A 264 18.42 24.15 -2.06
CA GLN A 264 18.58 24.70 -3.40
C GLN A 264 20.06 24.87 -3.76
N ALA A 265 20.86 25.36 -2.81
CA ALA A 265 22.30 25.51 -2.99
C ALA A 265 22.99 24.19 -3.37
N ASP A 266 22.68 23.10 -2.67
CA ASP A 266 23.26 21.76 -2.96
C ASP A 266 22.96 21.30 -4.39
N LEU A 267 21.73 21.50 -4.87
CA LEU A 267 21.30 21.15 -6.23
C LEU A 267 22.06 21.93 -7.31
N ILE A 268 22.19 23.25 -7.13
CA ILE A 268 22.89 24.12 -8.09
C ILE A 268 24.39 23.85 -8.08
N LEU A 269 25.01 23.74 -6.90
CA LEU A 269 26.44 23.45 -6.77
C LEU A 269 26.76 22.04 -7.26
N GLY A 270 25.83 21.10 -7.12
CA GLY A 270 25.92 19.78 -7.75
C GLY A 270 25.99 19.84 -9.26
N GLU A 271 25.19 20.70 -9.88
CA GLU A 271 25.24 20.93 -11.33
C GLU A 271 26.53 21.63 -11.78
N VAL A 272 27.03 22.59 -11.01
CA VAL A 272 28.34 23.21 -11.27
C VAL A 272 29.43 22.16 -11.29
N LEU A 273 29.49 21.30 -10.26
CA LEU A 273 30.49 20.22 -10.17
C LEU A 273 30.30 19.13 -11.22
N ARG A 274 29.07 18.91 -11.69
CA ARG A 274 28.80 17.99 -12.81
C ARG A 274 29.41 18.52 -14.11
N ARG A 275 29.38 19.84 -14.34
CA ARG A 275 29.92 20.49 -15.54
C ARG A 275 31.43 20.74 -15.44
N ASP A 276 31.93 21.06 -14.25
CA ASP A 276 33.35 21.28 -13.96
C ASP A 276 33.73 20.65 -12.61
N PRO A 277 34.13 19.36 -12.60
CA PRO A 277 34.59 18.68 -11.39
C PRO A 277 35.90 19.25 -10.82
N SER A 278 36.64 20.08 -11.58
CA SER A 278 37.88 20.69 -11.09
C SER A 278 37.64 21.94 -10.22
N ARG A 279 36.37 22.39 -10.13
CA ARG A 279 35.98 23.62 -9.44
C ARG A 279 36.06 23.49 -7.92
N ILE A 280 37.27 23.63 -7.37
CA ILE A 280 37.58 23.49 -5.93
C ILE A 280 36.57 24.24 -5.04
N ALA A 281 36.24 25.50 -5.38
CA ALA A 281 35.32 26.32 -4.58
C ALA A 281 33.90 25.73 -4.45
N ALA A 282 33.41 25.03 -5.48
CA ALA A 282 32.07 24.46 -5.46
C ALA A 282 31.95 23.28 -4.48
N TYR A 283 33.02 22.50 -4.28
CA TYR A 283 33.05 21.47 -3.24
C TYR A 283 32.90 22.07 -1.83
N LEU A 284 33.63 23.15 -1.52
CA LEU A 284 33.50 23.82 -0.23
C LEU A 284 32.08 24.36 -0.02
N ASN A 285 31.55 25.08 -1.01
CA ASN A 285 30.21 25.66 -0.93
C ASN A 285 29.14 24.57 -0.77
N ARG A 286 29.27 23.42 -1.45
CA ARG A 286 28.31 22.32 -1.37
C ARG A 286 28.42 21.56 -0.06
N ALA A 287 29.64 21.35 0.44
CA ALA A 287 29.88 20.79 1.76
C ALA A 287 29.18 21.63 2.85
N ASP A 288 29.32 22.95 2.74
CA ASP A 288 28.73 23.90 3.68
C ASP A 288 27.19 23.88 3.62
N ALA A 289 26.62 23.85 2.42
CA ALA A 289 25.17 23.69 2.23
C ALA A 289 24.65 22.37 2.84
N ARG A 290 25.32 21.25 2.57
CA ARG A 290 24.97 19.93 3.13
C ARG A 290 25.12 19.90 4.65
N TRP A 291 26.13 20.56 5.20
CA TRP A 291 26.27 20.71 6.65
C TRP A 291 25.11 21.50 7.26
N GLN A 292 24.68 22.59 6.63
CA GLN A 292 23.50 23.34 7.09
C GLN A 292 22.21 22.52 7.00
N GLN A 293 22.04 21.69 5.98
CA GLN A 293 20.91 20.76 5.89
C GLN A 293 20.93 19.76 7.06
N ARG A 294 22.11 19.24 7.42
CA ARG A 294 22.30 18.38 8.62
C ARG A 294 21.92 19.08 9.93
N GLU A 295 22.21 20.36 10.09
CA GLU A 295 21.84 21.10 11.32
C GLU A 295 20.33 21.33 11.45
N ARG A 296 19.64 21.45 10.31
CA ARG A 296 18.20 21.76 10.26
C ARG A 296 17.31 20.54 10.25
N GLU A 297 17.86 19.40 9.86
CA GLU A 297 17.14 18.14 9.76
C GLU A 297 16.85 17.55 11.14
N ARG A 298 15.63 17.05 11.32
CA ARG A 298 15.15 16.45 12.57
C ARG A 298 15.32 14.94 12.59
N SER A 299 15.30 14.28 11.43
CA SER A 299 15.53 12.84 11.31
C SER A 299 17.01 12.51 11.50
N PRO A 300 17.38 11.69 12.51
CA PRO A 300 18.77 11.25 12.69
C PRO A 300 19.37 10.63 11.42
N GLU A 301 18.59 9.83 10.69
CA GLU A 301 19.03 9.14 9.47
C GLU A 301 19.39 10.14 8.36
N LYS A 302 18.54 11.15 8.14
CA LYS A 302 18.81 12.19 7.14
C LYS A 302 19.96 13.12 7.58
N ARG A 303 20.11 13.38 8.88
CA ARG A 303 21.29 14.11 9.41
C ARG A 303 22.59 13.39 9.08
N ASP A 304 22.64 12.08 9.29
CA ASP A 304 23.81 11.26 9.00
C ASP A 304 24.10 11.19 7.50
N TYR A 305 23.05 11.11 6.67
CA TYR A 305 23.16 11.19 5.21
C TYR A 305 23.81 12.50 4.76
N TYR A 306 23.28 13.65 5.17
CA TYR A 306 23.85 14.96 4.81
C TYR A 306 25.25 15.15 5.38
N LEU A 307 25.53 14.63 6.58
CA LEU A 307 26.87 14.63 7.17
C LEU A 307 27.87 13.83 6.31
N ALA A 308 27.50 12.63 5.84
CA ALA A 308 28.36 11.81 5.00
C ALA A 308 28.71 12.53 3.68
N LEU A 309 27.71 13.14 3.04
CA LEU A 309 27.92 13.91 1.81
C LEU A 309 28.78 15.16 2.02
N ALA A 310 28.55 15.90 3.11
CA ALA A 310 29.36 17.07 3.45
C ALA A 310 30.82 16.69 3.71
N ARG A 311 31.05 15.61 4.48
CA ARG A 311 32.40 15.07 4.74
C ARG A 311 33.11 14.71 3.45
N GLU A 312 32.41 14.11 2.50
CA GLU A 312 33.01 13.74 1.22
C GLU A 312 33.41 14.98 0.39
N ASP A 313 32.55 15.99 0.31
CA ASP A 313 32.89 17.24 -0.38
C ASP A 313 34.06 17.97 0.30
N TYR A 314 34.13 17.94 1.63
CA TYR A 314 35.28 18.47 2.37
C TYR A 314 36.58 17.71 2.07
N ARG A 315 36.53 16.37 1.97
CA ARG A 315 37.67 15.56 1.54
C ARG A 315 38.11 15.92 0.13
N GLN A 316 37.17 16.05 -0.81
CA GLN A 316 37.46 16.47 -2.18
C GLN A 316 38.13 17.86 -2.22
N TYR A 317 37.57 18.84 -1.51
CA TYR A 317 38.14 20.18 -1.41
C TYR A 317 39.58 20.15 -0.89
N CYS A 318 39.82 19.48 0.23
CA CYS A 318 41.16 19.48 0.83
C CYS A 318 42.16 18.62 0.05
N SER A 319 41.71 17.51 -0.54
CA SER A 319 42.53 16.69 -1.45
C SER A 319 43.04 17.51 -2.63
N LEU A 320 42.15 18.18 -3.37
CA LEU A 320 42.52 18.99 -4.54
C LEU A 320 43.46 20.15 -4.16
N ARG A 321 43.22 20.81 -3.02
CA ARG A 321 44.11 21.84 -2.49
C ARG A 321 45.52 21.30 -2.21
N LEU A 322 45.62 20.18 -1.50
CA LEU A 322 46.90 19.56 -1.14
C LEU A 322 47.66 19.09 -2.39
N VAL A 323 46.98 18.47 -3.35
CA VAL A 323 47.57 18.04 -4.63
C VAL A 323 48.10 19.22 -5.44
N SER A 324 47.39 20.35 -5.44
CA SER A 324 47.85 21.59 -6.11
C SER A 324 48.84 22.42 -5.29
N ASN A 325 49.36 21.91 -4.17
CA ASN A 325 50.25 22.63 -3.24
C ASN A 325 49.68 23.99 -2.76
N ASN A 326 48.35 24.08 -2.66
CA ASN A 326 47.65 25.27 -2.21
C ASN A 326 47.26 25.14 -0.73
N ALA A 327 47.65 26.10 0.10
CA ALA A 327 47.31 26.11 1.51
C ALA A 327 45.77 26.15 1.73
N ILE A 328 45.29 25.37 2.70
CA ILE A 328 43.91 25.42 3.17
C ILE A 328 43.78 26.61 4.14
N PRO A 329 42.89 27.59 3.91
CA PRO A 329 42.69 28.72 4.80
C PRO A 329 42.34 28.24 6.21
N SER A 330 42.89 28.88 7.25
CA SER A 330 42.79 28.41 8.65
C SER A 330 41.35 28.23 9.12
N ASN A 331 40.45 29.15 8.75
CA ASN A 331 39.03 29.07 9.05
C ASN A 331 38.35 27.87 8.35
N VAL A 332 38.76 27.53 7.13
CA VAL A 332 38.27 26.36 6.40
C VAL A 332 38.85 25.07 6.98
N ALA A 333 40.14 25.06 7.33
CA ALA A 333 40.80 23.91 7.94
C ALA A 333 40.14 23.51 9.27
N ALA A 334 39.78 24.48 10.12
CA ALA A 334 39.08 24.23 11.38
C ALA A 334 37.70 23.58 11.17
N ARG A 335 36.97 24.01 10.14
CA ARG A 335 35.65 23.47 9.78
C ARG A 335 35.76 22.04 9.26
N ILE A 336 36.71 21.79 8.35
CA ILE A 336 36.96 20.44 7.81
C ILE A 336 37.41 19.50 8.93
N SER A 337 38.31 19.94 9.82
CA SER A 337 38.79 19.17 10.96
C SER A 337 37.64 18.75 11.88
N THR A 338 36.75 19.69 12.21
CA THR A 338 35.52 19.42 12.98
C THR A 338 34.60 18.44 12.24
N ALA A 339 34.41 18.66 10.94
CA ALA A 339 33.51 17.84 10.14
C ALA A 339 34.01 16.40 10.03
N LEU A 340 35.31 16.20 9.80
CA LEU A 340 35.94 14.90 9.64
C LEU A 340 36.24 14.20 10.97
N ASP A 341 36.13 14.91 12.10
CA ASP A 341 36.57 14.46 13.44
C ASP A 341 38.08 14.13 13.46
N GLU A 342 38.87 15.02 12.86
CA GLU A 342 40.31 14.85 12.67
C GLU A 342 41.09 16.05 13.19
N LYS A 343 42.19 15.82 13.91
CA LYS A 343 43.01 16.90 14.47
C LYS A 343 43.93 17.56 13.45
N GLN A 344 44.35 16.81 12.43
CA GLN A 344 45.27 17.28 11.39
C GLN A 344 44.79 16.84 10.02
N LEU A 345 44.80 17.77 9.07
CA LEU A 345 44.46 17.49 7.68
C LEU A 345 45.70 17.02 6.92
N THR A 346 45.76 15.74 6.61
CA THR A 346 46.80 15.09 5.82
C THR A 346 46.23 14.56 4.51
N ALA A 347 47.09 14.12 3.59
CA ALA A 347 46.65 13.43 2.37
C ALA A 347 45.80 12.18 2.69
N ALA A 348 46.04 11.51 3.83
CA ALA A 348 45.27 10.34 4.24
C ALA A 348 43.87 10.73 4.74
N THR A 349 43.74 11.73 5.60
CA THR A 349 42.44 12.18 6.14
C THR A 349 41.57 12.84 5.08
N CYS A 350 42.19 13.50 4.10
CA CYS A 350 41.54 14.14 2.95
C CYS A 350 41.21 13.18 1.80
N ARG A 351 41.57 11.90 1.89
CA ARG A 351 41.33 10.94 0.80
C ARG A 351 39.83 10.75 0.56
N PRO A 352 39.31 11.08 -0.65
CA PRO A 352 37.90 10.92 -0.92
C PRO A 352 37.47 9.45 -0.85
N ARG A 353 36.36 9.17 -0.17
CA ARG A 353 35.89 7.80 0.04
C ARG A 353 35.20 7.22 -1.20
N LEU A 354 34.77 8.06 -2.13
CA LEU A 354 34.00 7.64 -3.30
C LEU A 354 34.87 7.13 -4.47
N GLU A 355 36.19 7.30 -4.44
CA GLU A 355 37.09 7.00 -5.58
C GLU A 355 37.08 5.54 -6.03
N ILE A 356 36.76 4.59 -5.14
CA ILE A 356 36.77 3.15 -5.47
C ILE A 356 35.54 2.73 -6.28
N PHE A 357 34.42 3.45 -6.17
CA PHE A 357 33.15 3.05 -6.78
C PHE A 357 33.14 3.09 -8.32
N PRO A 358 33.75 4.08 -9.00
CA PRO A 358 33.90 4.03 -10.45
C PRO A 358 34.66 2.79 -10.95
N ALA A 359 35.74 2.39 -10.27
CA ALA A 359 36.50 1.19 -10.61
C ALA A 359 35.65 -0.08 -10.46
N ILE A 360 34.88 -0.18 -9.38
CA ILE A 360 33.93 -1.29 -9.18
C ILE A 360 32.86 -1.28 -10.29
N LYS A 361 32.24 -0.12 -10.59
CA LYS A 361 31.24 -0.02 -11.67
C LYS A 361 31.82 -0.43 -13.04
N ALA A 362 33.09 -0.17 -13.29
CA ALA A 362 33.79 -0.56 -14.51
C ALA A 362 34.27 -2.03 -14.51
N GLY A 363 34.25 -2.72 -13.37
CA GLY A 363 34.80 -4.06 -13.23
C GLY A 363 36.34 -4.10 -13.24
N ASP A 364 37.00 -2.97 -12.96
CA ASP A 364 38.46 -2.87 -12.99
C ASP A 364 39.06 -3.33 -11.66
N LEU A 365 39.37 -4.63 -11.59
CA LEU A 365 39.99 -5.25 -10.42
C LEU A 365 41.34 -4.62 -10.07
N GLN A 366 42.14 -4.19 -11.04
CA GLN A 366 43.46 -3.64 -10.78
C GLN A 366 43.35 -2.24 -10.17
N ALA A 367 42.43 -1.42 -10.67
CA ALA A 367 42.13 -0.13 -10.05
C ALA A 367 41.57 -0.29 -8.63
N VAL A 368 40.69 -1.28 -8.38
CA VAL A 368 40.21 -1.59 -7.03
C VAL A 368 41.36 -1.96 -6.11
N ARG A 369 42.23 -2.90 -6.51
CA ARG A 369 43.41 -3.32 -5.73
C ARG A 369 44.35 -2.16 -5.47
N LEU A 370 44.59 -1.32 -6.47
CA LEU A 370 45.43 -0.13 -6.34
C LEU A 370 44.86 0.85 -5.32
N GLN A 371 43.54 1.10 -5.35
CA GLN A 371 42.91 1.98 -4.37
C GLN A 371 43.00 1.42 -2.95
N LEU A 372 42.70 0.13 -2.77
CA LEU A 372 42.87 -0.54 -1.47
C LEU A 372 44.33 -0.48 -0.98
N ALA A 373 45.30 -0.75 -1.85
CA ALA A 373 46.73 -0.65 -1.52
C ALA A 373 47.17 0.78 -1.16
N ARG A 374 46.50 1.80 -1.70
CA ARG A 374 46.71 3.20 -1.34
C ARG A 374 46.02 3.61 -0.03
N GLY A 375 45.39 2.68 0.69
CA GLY A 375 44.74 2.93 1.97
C GLY A 375 43.30 3.42 1.86
N GLN A 376 42.63 3.12 0.75
CA GLN A 376 41.19 3.33 0.65
C GLN A 376 40.44 2.47 1.69
N ASP A 377 39.49 3.06 2.40
CA ASP A 377 38.65 2.32 3.36
C ASP A 377 37.72 1.34 2.61
N PRO A 378 37.91 0.00 2.78
CA PRO A 378 37.09 -1.02 2.13
C PRO A 378 35.62 -1.02 2.62
N ASN A 379 35.35 -0.39 3.77
CA ASN A 379 34.03 -0.23 4.36
C ASN A 379 33.40 1.13 4.03
N GLY A 380 34.06 1.93 3.20
CA GLY A 380 33.51 3.17 2.67
C GLY A 380 32.17 2.91 1.98
N VAL A 381 31.21 3.79 2.25
CA VAL A 381 29.90 3.79 1.60
C VAL A 381 29.81 4.91 0.58
N ASN A 382 29.06 4.68 -0.49
CA ASN A 382 28.79 5.72 -1.47
C ASN A 382 27.76 6.74 -0.97
N GLU A 383 27.42 7.71 -1.82
CA GLU A 383 26.41 8.74 -1.56
C GLU A 383 25.02 8.17 -1.21
N HIS A 384 24.77 6.89 -1.46
CA HIS A 384 23.51 6.22 -1.13
C HIS A 384 23.61 5.32 0.10
N GLY A 385 24.70 5.41 0.87
CA GLY A 385 24.95 4.53 2.00
C GLY A 385 25.11 3.06 1.58
N VAL A 386 25.64 2.79 0.38
CA VAL A 386 25.92 1.43 -0.09
C VAL A 386 27.42 1.17 -0.02
N SER A 387 27.82 0.06 0.60
CA SER A 387 29.23 -0.33 0.70
C SER A 387 29.83 -0.72 -0.66
N ALA A 388 31.16 -0.60 -0.78
CA ALA A 388 31.90 -1.09 -1.94
C ALA A 388 31.60 -2.58 -2.23
N LEU A 389 31.55 -3.41 -1.19
CA LEU A 389 31.23 -4.84 -1.29
C LEU A 389 29.83 -5.06 -1.88
N SER A 390 28.84 -4.32 -1.40
CA SER A 390 27.46 -4.41 -1.90
C SER A 390 27.35 -4.06 -3.38
N VAL A 391 28.10 -3.05 -3.85
CA VAL A 391 28.14 -2.68 -5.27
C VAL A 391 28.78 -3.78 -6.10
N ALA A 392 29.89 -4.38 -5.64
CA ALA A 392 30.55 -5.48 -6.35
C ALA A 392 29.67 -6.74 -6.45
N VAL A 393 28.92 -7.06 -5.39
CA VAL A 393 27.94 -8.16 -5.37
C VAL A 393 26.82 -7.90 -6.37
N TYR A 394 26.28 -6.68 -6.41
CA TYR A 394 25.24 -6.29 -7.37
C TYR A 394 25.69 -6.46 -8.82
N TYR A 395 26.93 -6.10 -9.14
CA TYR A 395 27.50 -6.27 -10.48
C TYR A 395 28.02 -7.69 -10.77
N GLN A 396 27.84 -8.64 -9.84
CA GLN A 396 28.28 -10.03 -9.98
C GLN A 396 29.79 -10.21 -10.21
N GLN A 397 30.62 -9.40 -9.54
CA GLN A 397 32.07 -9.35 -9.75
C GLN A 397 32.84 -10.16 -8.70
N GLU A 398 32.92 -11.48 -8.88
CA GLU A 398 33.57 -12.39 -7.91
C GLU A 398 34.97 -11.95 -7.45
N GLU A 399 35.87 -11.62 -8.39
CA GLU A 399 37.25 -11.29 -8.04
C GLU A 399 37.35 -9.98 -7.24
N ILE A 400 36.48 -9.01 -7.53
CA ILE A 400 36.39 -7.75 -6.80
C ILE A 400 35.79 -7.98 -5.41
N VAL A 401 34.77 -8.83 -5.29
CA VAL A 401 34.22 -9.26 -4.00
C VAL A 401 35.32 -9.87 -3.14
N ARG A 402 36.12 -10.80 -3.68
CA ARG A 402 37.26 -11.39 -2.96
C ARG A 402 38.30 -10.36 -2.56
N ALA A 403 38.65 -9.42 -3.46
CA ALA A 403 39.62 -8.38 -3.17
C ALA A 403 39.16 -7.43 -2.06
N LEU A 404 37.88 -7.04 -2.05
CA LEU A 404 37.29 -6.19 -1.03
C LEU A 404 37.25 -6.90 0.34
N LEU A 405 36.82 -8.17 0.38
CA LEU A 405 36.83 -8.98 1.60
C LEU A 405 38.25 -9.16 2.14
N ALA A 406 39.22 -9.49 1.29
CA ALA A 406 40.63 -9.57 1.66
C ALA A 406 41.21 -8.22 2.14
N GLY A 407 40.67 -7.11 1.63
CA GLY A 407 40.97 -5.76 2.09
C GLY A 407 40.34 -5.40 3.43
N GLY A 408 39.45 -6.23 3.99
CA GLY A 408 38.77 -5.98 5.27
C GLY A 408 37.35 -5.42 5.15
N ALA A 409 36.69 -5.56 4.00
CA ALA A 409 35.28 -5.23 3.86
C ALA A 409 34.40 -6.15 4.73
N LYS A 410 33.42 -5.56 5.43
CA LYS A 410 32.47 -6.29 6.27
C LYS A 410 31.30 -6.83 5.45
N VAL A 411 30.93 -8.08 5.71
CA VAL A 411 29.81 -8.79 5.03
C VAL A 411 28.43 -8.25 5.40
N ASP A 412 28.32 -7.54 6.53
CA ASP A 412 27.12 -6.84 6.98
C ASP A 412 27.15 -5.34 6.61
N GLY A 413 28.00 -4.98 5.65
CA GLY A 413 28.13 -3.62 5.14
C GLY A 413 26.78 -3.05 4.65
N PRO A 414 26.54 -1.74 4.81
CA PRO A 414 25.30 -1.10 4.38
C PRO A 414 24.93 -1.38 2.92
N ASN A 415 23.65 -1.66 2.65
CA ASN A 415 23.12 -1.96 1.32
C ASN A 415 21.68 -1.44 1.14
N ARG A 416 21.42 -0.16 1.44
CA ARG A 416 20.07 0.45 1.37
C ARG A 416 18.98 -0.36 2.11
N GLY A 417 19.37 -1.02 3.21
CA GLY A 417 18.49 -1.89 3.99
C GLY A 417 18.22 -3.28 3.40
N SER A 418 18.77 -3.65 2.25
CA SER A 418 18.68 -5.02 1.71
C SER A 418 19.75 -5.91 2.33
N ALA A 419 19.39 -7.15 2.67
CA ALA A 419 20.39 -8.17 3.03
C ALA A 419 21.36 -8.39 1.86
N LEU A 420 22.67 -8.29 2.10
CA LEU A 420 23.69 -8.47 1.06
C LEU A 420 23.55 -9.83 0.34
N MET A 421 23.22 -10.88 1.11
CA MET A 421 22.98 -12.22 0.59
C MET A 421 21.83 -12.26 -0.43
N ALA A 422 20.81 -11.42 -0.26
CA ALA A 422 19.69 -11.36 -1.21
C ALA A 422 20.13 -10.88 -2.60
N SER A 423 21.10 -9.96 -2.64
CA SER A 423 21.71 -9.43 -3.87
C SER A 423 22.68 -10.41 -4.54
N ALA A 424 23.20 -11.39 -3.80
CA ALA A 424 24.07 -12.44 -4.33
C ALA A 424 23.29 -13.60 -4.97
N MET A 425 22.01 -13.76 -4.61
CA MET A 425 21.16 -14.80 -5.16
C MET A 425 20.74 -14.49 -6.61
N PRO A 426 20.85 -15.45 -7.56
CA PRO A 426 20.56 -15.23 -8.98
C PRO A 426 19.09 -14.88 -9.25
N ASP A 427 18.79 -14.33 -10.44
CA ASP A 427 17.43 -14.33 -10.99
C ASP A 427 17.06 -15.78 -11.34
N GLY A 428 15.81 -16.20 -11.13
CA GLY A 428 15.34 -17.54 -11.52
C GLY A 428 15.47 -17.86 -13.01
N ARG A 429 15.77 -16.86 -13.85
CA ARG A 429 16.09 -17.01 -15.28
C ARG A 429 17.59 -17.22 -15.57
N ASP A 430 18.46 -17.13 -14.57
CA ASP A 430 19.89 -17.39 -14.73
C ASP A 430 20.11 -18.86 -15.16
N GLN A 431 20.76 -19.07 -16.31
CA GLN A 431 21.00 -20.41 -16.87
C GLN A 431 22.45 -20.90 -16.70
N ARG A 432 23.32 -20.16 -16.00
CA ARG A 432 24.72 -20.57 -15.77
C ARG A 432 24.79 -21.95 -15.07
N PRO A 433 25.93 -22.66 -15.07
CA PRO A 433 26.09 -23.86 -14.24
C PRO A 433 25.84 -23.56 -12.74
N LEU A 434 25.22 -24.48 -11.99
CA LEU A 434 24.88 -24.27 -10.56
C LEU A 434 26.07 -23.75 -9.72
N ALA A 435 27.26 -24.32 -9.93
CA ALA A 435 28.49 -23.91 -9.25
C ALA A 435 28.90 -22.45 -9.53
N GLN A 436 28.49 -21.89 -10.67
CA GLN A 436 28.74 -20.47 -11.03
C GLN A 436 27.56 -19.56 -10.64
N ARG A 437 26.35 -20.10 -10.51
CA ARG A 437 25.16 -19.32 -10.11
C ARG A 437 25.26 -18.80 -8.68
N TYR A 438 25.84 -19.58 -7.78
CA TYR A 438 25.90 -19.27 -6.36
C TYR A 438 27.30 -18.90 -5.85
N ALA A 439 28.30 -18.80 -6.73
CA ALA A 439 29.69 -18.57 -6.32
C ALA A 439 29.89 -17.32 -5.45
N ILE A 440 29.18 -16.21 -5.74
CA ILE A 440 29.22 -15.02 -4.87
C ILE A 440 28.58 -15.30 -3.51
N ALA A 441 27.47 -16.04 -3.48
CA ALA A 441 26.83 -16.43 -2.24
C ALA A 441 27.74 -17.33 -1.40
N ASP A 442 28.43 -18.29 -2.02
CA ASP A 442 29.42 -19.15 -1.37
C ASP A 442 30.57 -18.34 -0.78
N ILE A 443 31.09 -17.34 -1.51
CA ILE A 443 32.11 -16.41 -1.01
C ILE A 443 31.61 -15.65 0.22
N LEU A 444 30.38 -15.14 0.18
CA LEU A 444 29.81 -14.39 1.29
C LEU A 444 29.52 -15.27 2.50
N LEU A 445 29.01 -16.48 2.31
CA LEU A 445 28.79 -17.48 3.37
C LEU A 445 30.12 -17.85 4.05
N ALA A 446 31.17 -18.10 3.25
CA ALA A 446 32.52 -18.37 3.77
C ALA A 446 33.09 -17.18 4.56
N ALA A 447 32.67 -15.95 4.22
CA ALA A 447 33.01 -14.73 4.95
C ALA A 447 32.06 -14.42 6.13
N GLY A 448 31.12 -15.32 6.46
CA GLY A 448 30.24 -15.21 7.63
C GLY A 448 28.92 -14.48 7.41
N ALA A 449 28.49 -14.30 6.15
CA ALA A 449 27.19 -13.70 5.87
C ALA A 449 26.02 -14.59 6.34
N SER A 450 24.98 -13.99 6.91
CA SER A 450 23.81 -14.71 7.43
C SER A 450 22.73 -14.91 6.37
N LEU A 451 22.21 -16.14 6.25
CA LEU A 451 20.99 -16.44 5.47
C LEU A 451 19.71 -15.92 6.14
N ALA A 452 19.76 -15.64 7.44
CA ALA A 452 18.63 -15.13 8.22
C ALA A 452 18.53 -13.60 8.21
N ALA A 453 19.47 -12.90 7.58
CA ALA A 453 19.46 -11.44 7.48
C ALA A 453 18.17 -10.96 6.79
N PRO A 454 17.34 -10.14 7.44
CA PRO A 454 16.13 -9.63 6.84
C PRO A 454 16.42 -8.46 5.90
N ASP A 455 15.47 -8.19 5.00
CA ASP A 455 15.41 -6.94 4.25
C ASP A 455 14.95 -5.75 5.13
N ILE A 456 14.79 -4.59 4.49
CA ILE A 456 14.41 -3.33 5.16
C ILE A 456 13.02 -3.41 5.81
N ASN A 457 12.17 -4.32 5.38
CA ASN A 457 10.85 -4.55 5.95
C ASN A 457 10.87 -5.56 7.10
N GLY A 458 12.04 -6.11 7.43
CA GLY A 458 12.16 -7.19 8.40
C GLY A 458 11.79 -8.56 7.82
N THR A 459 11.78 -8.71 6.48
CA THR A 459 11.44 -9.96 5.80
C THR A 459 12.70 -10.78 5.52
N PRO A 460 12.84 -11.99 6.08
CA PRO A 460 13.99 -12.85 5.81
C PRO A 460 14.07 -13.30 4.34
N LEU A 461 15.31 -13.51 3.85
CA LEU A 461 15.60 -13.91 2.47
C LEU A 461 14.74 -15.09 1.98
N LEU A 462 14.60 -16.14 2.79
CA LEU A 462 13.86 -17.33 2.41
C LEU A 462 12.37 -17.03 2.17
N ILE A 463 11.76 -16.14 2.97
CA ILE A 463 10.36 -15.72 2.79
C ILE A 463 10.20 -14.88 1.51
N THR A 464 11.12 -13.95 1.27
CA THR A 464 11.14 -13.11 0.06
C THR A 464 11.27 -13.98 -1.20
N ARG A 465 12.20 -14.95 -1.19
CA ARG A 465 12.40 -15.87 -2.32
C ARG A 465 11.16 -16.75 -2.57
N THR A 466 10.54 -17.26 -1.51
CA THR A 466 9.31 -18.06 -1.62
C THR A 466 8.14 -17.24 -2.17
N SER A 467 7.96 -16.00 -1.72
CA SER A 467 6.80 -15.18 -2.06
C SER A 467 6.86 -14.61 -3.48
N TYR A 468 8.06 -14.27 -3.97
CA TYR A 468 8.23 -13.54 -5.24
C TYR A 468 8.91 -14.38 -6.34
N TYR A 469 9.60 -15.45 -5.98
CA TYR A 469 10.38 -16.29 -6.90
C TYR A 469 10.05 -17.77 -6.72
N GLY A 470 8.78 -18.09 -6.43
CA GLY A 470 8.34 -19.45 -6.07
C GLY A 470 8.59 -20.54 -7.13
N ASP A 471 8.85 -20.16 -8.37
CA ASP A 471 9.21 -21.08 -9.46
C ASP A 471 10.72 -21.43 -9.48
N ASP A 472 11.56 -20.69 -8.74
CA ASP A 472 13.02 -20.88 -8.66
C ASP A 472 13.39 -21.95 -7.61
N ARG A 473 13.10 -23.21 -7.96
CA ARG A 473 13.37 -24.36 -7.09
C ARG A 473 14.83 -24.51 -6.71
N ALA A 474 15.74 -24.25 -7.65
CA ALA A 474 17.18 -24.42 -7.44
C ALA A 474 17.71 -23.49 -6.35
N THR A 475 17.30 -22.22 -6.34
CA THR A 475 17.72 -21.26 -5.30
C THR A 475 17.12 -21.62 -3.95
N LEU A 476 15.87 -22.07 -3.93
CA LEU A 476 15.21 -22.49 -2.70
C LEU A 476 15.87 -23.75 -2.09
N GLU A 477 16.26 -24.72 -2.92
CA GLU A 477 17.07 -25.90 -2.54
C GLU A 477 18.46 -25.49 -2.03
N TYR A 478 19.13 -24.59 -2.74
CA TYR A 478 20.44 -24.07 -2.34
C TYR A 478 20.38 -23.45 -0.94
N LEU A 479 19.39 -22.61 -0.67
CA LEU A 479 19.22 -21.98 0.64
C LEU A 479 18.99 -23.01 1.76
N LEU A 480 18.09 -23.98 1.54
CA LEU A 480 17.83 -25.03 2.54
C LEU A 480 19.04 -25.95 2.76
N SER A 481 19.79 -26.29 1.70
CA SER A 481 21.01 -27.11 1.82
C SER A 481 22.16 -26.40 2.54
N HIS A 482 22.18 -25.06 2.53
CA HIS A 482 23.16 -24.23 3.24
C HIS A 482 22.67 -23.76 4.62
N GLY A 483 21.64 -24.40 5.17
CA GLY A 483 21.21 -24.19 6.55
C GLY A 483 20.23 -23.05 6.78
N ALA A 484 19.52 -22.58 5.74
CA ALA A 484 18.38 -21.69 5.95
C ALA A 484 17.33 -22.39 6.83
N ASP A 485 16.89 -21.72 7.90
CA ASP A 485 15.93 -22.28 8.85
C ASP A 485 14.53 -22.41 8.20
N PRO A 486 13.95 -23.62 8.09
CA PRO A 486 12.63 -23.82 7.51
C PRO A 486 11.49 -23.25 8.37
N ASN A 487 11.77 -22.82 9.60
CA ASN A 487 10.84 -22.12 10.50
C ASN A 487 11.08 -20.61 10.54
N THR A 488 11.93 -20.08 9.66
CA THR A 488 12.16 -18.64 9.52
C THR A 488 10.83 -17.89 9.40
N HIS A 489 10.70 -16.79 10.15
CA HIS A 489 9.50 -15.99 10.21
C HIS A 489 9.79 -14.49 10.14
N GLU A 490 8.84 -13.71 9.61
CA GLU A 490 8.90 -12.25 9.68
C GLU A 490 8.61 -11.76 11.11
N LYS A 491 8.75 -10.45 11.34
CA LYS A 491 8.49 -9.80 12.65
C LYS A 491 7.09 -10.07 13.23
N LYS A 492 6.08 -10.24 12.37
CA LYS A 492 4.69 -10.56 12.78
C LYS A 492 4.45 -12.04 13.04
N GLY A 493 5.44 -12.90 12.79
CA GLY A 493 5.39 -14.35 13.01
C GLY A 493 5.01 -15.17 11.78
N ARG A 494 4.69 -14.56 10.63
CA ARG A 494 4.40 -15.30 9.40
C ARG A 494 5.64 -16.09 8.98
N THR A 495 5.53 -17.40 8.96
CA THR A 495 6.65 -18.29 8.58
C THR A 495 6.76 -18.44 7.06
N VAL A 496 7.90 -18.95 6.59
CA VAL A 496 8.09 -19.32 5.19
C VAL A 496 7.07 -20.36 4.69
N LEU A 497 6.59 -21.26 5.57
CA LEU A 497 5.57 -22.24 5.19
C LEU A 497 4.23 -21.58 4.84
N HIS A 498 3.84 -20.51 5.55
CA HIS A 498 2.66 -19.71 5.17
C HIS A 498 2.82 -19.12 3.76
N ALA A 499 4.01 -18.61 3.45
CA ALA A 499 4.31 -18.11 2.11
C ALA A 499 4.21 -19.20 1.04
N ALA A 500 4.77 -20.38 1.30
CA ALA A 500 4.75 -21.50 0.37
C ALA A 500 3.34 -22.06 0.11
N ILE A 501 2.42 -21.95 1.07
CA ILE A 501 1.05 -22.46 0.95
C ILE A 501 0.10 -21.45 0.30
N SER A 502 0.42 -20.16 0.37
CA SER A 502 -0.38 -19.09 -0.22
C SER A 502 -0.52 -19.18 -1.76
N ASN A 503 0.30 -19.99 -2.42
CA ASN A 503 0.25 -20.24 -3.86
C ASN A 503 0.53 -21.72 -4.16
N PHE A 504 -0.31 -22.37 -4.96
CA PHE A 504 -0.10 -23.78 -5.30
C PHE A 504 1.21 -24.05 -6.08
N ARG A 505 1.73 -23.07 -6.83
CA ARG A 505 3.00 -23.22 -7.57
C ARG A 505 4.17 -23.58 -6.66
N THR A 506 4.13 -23.13 -5.41
CA THR A 506 5.14 -23.39 -4.38
C THR A 506 4.89 -24.64 -3.56
N ARG A 507 3.91 -25.48 -3.93
CA ARG A 507 3.63 -26.77 -3.22
C ARG A 507 4.87 -27.62 -3.04
N TRP A 508 5.67 -27.77 -4.11
CA TRP A 508 6.90 -28.55 -4.03
C TRP A 508 7.85 -28.00 -2.96
N PHE A 509 7.91 -26.68 -2.80
CA PHE A 509 8.74 -26.06 -1.78
C PHE A 509 8.15 -26.24 -0.37
N ALA A 510 6.83 -26.21 -0.21
CA ALA A 510 6.18 -26.57 1.05
C ALA A 510 6.54 -28.01 1.47
N ASP A 511 6.58 -28.96 0.53
CA ASP A 511 7.07 -30.33 0.79
C ASP A 511 8.52 -30.33 1.29
N GLN A 512 9.42 -29.55 0.67
CA GLN A 512 10.81 -29.45 1.11
C GLN A 512 10.94 -28.84 2.51
N LEU A 513 10.18 -27.78 2.80
CA LEU A 513 10.15 -27.14 4.11
C LEU A 513 9.70 -28.12 5.20
N LEU A 514 8.61 -28.85 4.96
CA LEU A 514 8.09 -29.86 5.89
C LEU A 514 9.09 -31.00 6.09
N ALA A 515 9.74 -31.48 5.02
CA ALA A 515 10.80 -32.48 5.10
C ALA A 515 12.01 -32.02 5.92
N LYS A 516 12.22 -30.70 6.03
CA LYS A 516 13.26 -30.08 6.87
C LYS A 516 12.77 -29.70 8.28
N GLY A 517 11.53 -30.02 8.64
CA GLY A 517 10.99 -29.79 9.97
C GLY A 517 10.28 -28.44 10.15
N ALA A 518 9.75 -27.84 9.08
CA ALA A 518 8.81 -26.73 9.23
C ALA A 518 7.57 -27.16 10.02
N ASP A 519 7.12 -26.31 10.94
CA ASP A 519 5.91 -26.56 11.73
C ASP A 519 4.64 -26.30 10.90
N ILE A 520 3.91 -27.36 10.57
CA ILE A 520 2.62 -27.32 9.84
C ILE A 520 1.52 -26.57 10.60
N ASN A 521 1.68 -26.37 11.91
CA ASN A 521 0.75 -25.68 12.78
C ASN A 521 1.28 -24.32 13.28
N ALA A 522 2.38 -23.82 12.70
CA ALA A 522 2.89 -22.50 13.03
C ALA A 522 1.78 -21.46 12.87
N ALA A 523 1.64 -20.58 13.87
CA ALA A 523 0.54 -19.62 13.90
C ALA A 523 1.03 -18.20 14.16
N TYR A 524 0.48 -17.23 13.44
CA TYR A 524 0.84 -15.82 13.59
C TYR A 524 -0.37 -14.90 13.55
N ILE A 525 -0.25 -13.70 14.10
CA ILE A 525 -1.35 -12.73 14.07
C ILE A 525 -1.36 -12.06 12.70
N ARG A 526 -2.34 -12.45 11.86
CA ARG A 526 -2.51 -11.82 10.54
C ARG A 526 -3.14 -10.45 10.65
N MET A 527 -4.13 -10.30 11.52
CA MET A 527 -4.86 -9.04 11.70
C MET A 527 -5.54 -8.95 13.07
N TYR A 528 -5.99 -7.75 13.41
CA TYR A 528 -6.78 -7.46 14.60
C TYR A 528 -8.18 -7.01 14.19
N TYR A 529 -9.19 -7.58 14.82
CA TYR A 529 -10.56 -7.11 14.75
C TYR A 529 -10.95 -6.57 16.12
N GLY A 530 -10.85 -5.25 16.28
CA GLY A 530 -10.89 -4.61 17.59
C GLY A 530 -9.79 -5.17 18.51
N ASN A 531 -10.17 -5.70 19.66
CA ASN A 531 -9.25 -6.30 20.63
C ASN A 531 -8.99 -7.80 20.40
N SER A 532 -9.56 -8.40 19.35
CA SER A 532 -9.45 -9.82 19.04
C SER A 532 -8.45 -10.05 17.91
N PRO A 533 -7.24 -10.58 18.19
CA PRO A 533 -6.33 -11.00 17.14
C PRO A 533 -6.86 -12.25 16.43
N MET A 534 -6.64 -12.30 15.12
CA MET A 534 -6.87 -13.48 14.29
C MET A 534 -5.54 -14.17 14.02
N TRP A 535 -5.43 -15.41 14.51
CA TRP A 535 -4.26 -16.26 14.35
C TRP A 535 -4.39 -17.10 13.08
N GLU A 536 -3.54 -16.83 12.11
CA GLU A 536 -3.47 -17.55 10.84
C GLU A 536 -2.52 -18.73 10.97
N THR A 537 -2.89 -19.86 10.38
CA THR A 537 -2.05 -21.08 10.24
C THR A 537 -1.92 -21.45 8.77
N PRO A 538 -0.98 -22.35 8.40
CA PRO A 538 -0.93 -23.00 7.10
C PRO A 538 -2.29 -23.50 6.58
N LEU A 539 -3.09 -24.13 7.44
CA LEU A 539 -4.42 -24.62 7.07
C LEU A 539 -5.42 -23.50 6.83
N LEU A 540 -5.47 -22.48 7.69
CA LEU A 540 -6.39 -21.36 7.52
C LEU A 540 -6.02 -20.51 6.29
N GLU A 541 -4.72 -20.29 6.01
CA GLU A 541 -4.25 -19.67 4.76
C GLU A 541 -4.68 -20.50 3.54
N ALA A 542 -4.52 -21.83 3.61
CA ALA A 542 -5.01 -22.75 2.59
C ALA A 542 -6.53 -22.79 2.44
N LEU A 543 -7.32 -22.29 3.39
CA LEU A 543 -8.77 -22.19 3.24
C LEU A 543 -9.21 -20.84 2.64
N ARG A 544 -8.38 -19.78 2.73
CA ARG A 544 -8.74 -18.40 2.39
C ARG A 544 -8.65 -17.97 0.91
N GLU A 545 -7.73 -18.52 0.10
CA GLU A 545 -7.72 -18.14 -1.35
C GLU A 545 -9.06 -18.45 -2.00
N SER A 546 -9.39 -17.64 -3.02
CA SER A 546 -10.66 -17.67 -3.73
C SER A 546 -11.06 -19.10 -4.07
N SER A 547 -12.15 -19.58 -3.44
CA SER A 547 -12.97 -20.61 -4.07
C SER A 547 -13.23 -20.14 -5.50
N SER A 548 -12.98 -20.99 -6.49
CA SER A 548 -13.42 -20.69 -7.85
C SER A 548 -14.90 -20.32 -7.82
N GLU A 549 -15.32 -19.45 -8.74
CA GLU A 549 -16.74 -19.09 -8.84
C GLU A 549 -17.60 -20.36 -8.84
N LEU A 550 -18.45 -20.52 -7.84
CA LEU A 550 -19.36 -21.66 -7.72
C LEU A 550 -20.37 -21.57 -8.88
N LYS A 551 -20.22 -22.45 -9.86
CA LYS A 551 -21.08 -22.52 -11.05
C LYS A 551 -21.92 -23.79 -11.01
N PRO A 552 -23.17 -23.73 -11.48
CA PRO A 552 -24.02 -24.91 -11.59
C PRO A 552 -23.37 -25.95 -12.51
N GLY A 553 -23.50 -27.23 -12.17
CA GLY A 553 -22.94 -28.34 -12.96
C GLY A 553 -21.41 -28.57 -12.83
N VAL A 554 -20.70 -27.78 -12.03
CA VAL A 554 -19.26 -27.99 -11.76
C VAL A 554 -19.09 -28.94 -10.57
N ALA A 555 -18.23 -29.95 -10.72
CA ALA A 555 -17.83 -30.80 -9.62
C ALA A 555 -17.06 -29.98 -8.57
N LEU A 556 -17.60 -29.94 -7.36
CA LEU A 556 -16.97 -29.28 -6.23
C LEU A 556 -15.93 -30.23 -5.62
N ALA A 557 -14.66 -29.86 -5.70
CA ALA A 557 -13.56 -30.64 -5.13
C ALA A 557 -12.91 -29.90 -3.97
N ILE A 558 -12.39 -30.66 -3.00
CA ILE A 558 -11.52 -30.10 -1.96
C ILE A 558 -10.25 -29.57 -2.65
N PRO A 559 -9.88 -28.29 -2.45
CA PRO A 559 -8.68 -27.74 -3.08
C PRO A 559 -7.44 -28.55 -2.73
N GLU A 560 -6.57 -28.80 -3.70
CA GLU A 560 -5.38 -29.64 -3.51
C GLU A 560 -4.48 -29.16 -2.38
N ARG A 561 -4.37 -27.85 -2.19
CA ARG A 561 -3.59 -27.26 -1.08
C ARG A 561 -4.20 -27.56 0.29
N VAL A 562 -5.53 -27.60 0.40
CA VAL A 562 -6.25 -27.92 1.66
C VAL A 562 -6.06 -29.39 1.96
N ALA A 563 -6.24 -30.24 0.93
CA ALA A 563 -5.93 -31.66 1.05
C ALA A 563 -4.47 -31.87 1.48
N PHE A 564 -3.53 -31.18 0.82
CA PHE A 564 -2.11 -31.26 1.10
C PHE A 564 -1.75 -30.96 2.56
N VAL A 565 -2.24 -29.85 3.13
CA VAL A 565 -1.93 -29.50 4.52
C VAL A 565 -2.57 -30.47 5.52
N LEU A 566 -3.81 -30.92 5.26
CA LEU A 566 -4.50 -31.90 6.10
C LEU A 566 -3.81 -33.26 6.08
N ASP A 567 -3.38 -33.73 4.90
CA ASP A 567 -2.66 -34.99 4.72
C ASP A 567 -1.28 -34.99 5.42
N ARG A 568 -0.80 -33.81 5.79
CA ARG A 568 0.49 -33.57 6.47
C ARG A 568 0.31 -33.30 7.96
N GLY A 569 -0.90 -33.51 8.50
CA GLY A 569 -1.19 -33.43 9.93
C GLY A 569 -1.46 -32.01 10.44
N ALA A 570 -1.92 -31.09 9.58
CA ALA A 570 -2.42 -29.81 10.04
C ALA A 570 -3.61 -30.01 10.99
N ASP A 571 -3.55 -29.40 12.17
CA ASP A 571 -4.57 -29.50 13.20
C ASP A 571 -5.58 -28.35 13.03
N ALA A 572 -6.81 -28.70 12.66
CA ALA A 572 -7.86 -27.72 12.40
C ALA A 572 -8.31 -26.97 13.66
N SER A 573 -7.93 -27.40 14.86
CA SER A 573 -8.19 -26.66 16.10
C SER A 573 -7.21 -25.51 16.34
N VAL A 574 -6.08 -25.44 15.60
CA VAL A 574 -5.05 -24.41 15.79
C VAL A 574 -5.36 -23.15 14.97
N GLY A 575 -5.21 -21.98 15.60
CA GLY A 575 -5.45 -20.68 14.96
C GLY A 575 -6.84 -20.11 15.28
N GLY A 576 -7.34 -19.25 14.40
CA GLY A 576 -8.63 -18.58 14.58
C GLY A 576 -8.58 -17.40 15.55
N TYR A 577 -9.74 -16.94 15.99
CA TYR A 577 -9.87 -15.81 16.91
C TYR A 577 -9.54 -16.23 18.35
N GLY A 578 -8.74 -15.41 19.04
CA GLY A 578 -8.42 -15.65 20.45
C GLY A 578 -7.47 -14.61 21.01
N GLY A 579 -7.45 -14.42 22.34
CA GLY A 579 -6.55 -13.48 23.01
C GLY A 579 -5.07 -13.79 22.80
N LYS A 580 -4.19 -12.80 23.04
CA LYS A 580 -2.73 -12.96 22.85
C LYS A 580 -2.13 -14.10 23.68
N ASP A 581 -2.64 -14.28 24.90
CA ASP A 581 -2.20 -15.28 25.88
C ASP A 581 -3.17 -16.46 25.99
N ALA A 582 -4.17 -16.54 25.11
CA ALA A 582 -5.14 -17.64 25.13
C ALA A 582 -4.45 -18.94 24.71
N VAL A 583 -4.24 -19.84 25.67
CA VAL A 583 -3.75 -21.21 25.48
C VAL A 583 -4.64 -22.01 24.52
N ALA A 584 -5.90 -21.60 24.39
CA ALA A 584 -6.93 -22.31 23.66
C ALA A 584 -7.52 -21.38 22.59
N ARG A 585 -7.16 -21.61 21.33
CA ARG A 585 -7.65 -20.84 20.18
C ARG A 585 -8.76 -21.65 19.50
N ASN A 586 -9.84 -21.03 19.04
CA ASN A 586 -10.96 -21.76 18.44
C ASN A 586 -10.77 -21.92 16.93
N GLY A 587 -9.68 -22.55 16.52
CA GLY A 587 -9.29 -22.67 15.11
C GLY A 587 -10.32 -23.40 14.27
N LEU A 588 -11.03 -24.38 14.86
CA LEU A 588 -12.03 -25.17 14.14
C LEU A 588 -13.23 -24.30 13.73
N ASP A 589 -13.63 -23.34 14.56
CA ASP A 589 -14.72 -22.40 14.25
C ASP A 589 -14.39 -21.55 13.01
N GLU A 590 -13.15 -21.04 12.93
CA GLU A 590 -12.70 -20.29 11.76
C GLU A 590 -12.51 -21.21 10.53
N ALA A 591 -11.93 -22.40 10.71
CA ALA A 591 -11.73 -23.34 9.61
C ALA A 591 -13.06 -23.76 8.96
N LEU A 592 -14.09 -24.04 9.77
CA LEU A 592 -15.44 -24.35 9.28
C LEU A 592 -16.07 -23.13 8.60
N SER A 593 -15.90 -21.92 9.15
CA SER A 593 -16.39 -20.68 8.53
C SER A 593 -15.77 -20.44 7.16
N LEU A 594 -14.47 -20.67 7.00
CA LEU A 594 -13.79 -20.55 5.71
C LEU A 594 -14.16 -21.68 4.74
N SER A 595 -14.47 -22.87 5.26
CA SER A 595 -14.88 -24.01 4.44
C SER A 595 -16.23 -23.80 3.72
N ALA A 596 -17.05 -22.84 4.21
CA ALA A 596 -18.37 -22.53 3.68
C ALA A 596 -18.37 -22.21 2.17
N SER A 597 -17.32 -21.57 1.66
CA SER A 597 -17.21 -21.19 0.25
C SER A 597 -17.00 -22.37 -0.71
N TYR A 598 -16.70 -23.57 -0.19
CA TYR A 598 -16.50 -24.77 -1.01
C TYR A 598 -17.76 -25.62 -1.15
N LEU A 599 -18.75 -25.46 -0.27
CA LEU A 599 -19.97 -26.29 -0.21
C LEU A 599 -19.64 -27.81 -0.23
N GLN A 600 -18.69 -28.23 0.61
CA GLN A 600 -18.19 -29.60 0.66
C GLN A 600 -18.44 -30.27 2.02
N PRO A 601 -19.41 -31.19 2.15
CA PRO A 601 -19.64 -31.91 3.41
C PRO A 601 -18.42 -32.78 3.81
N ALA A 602 -17.73 -33.39 2.85
CA ALA A 602 -16.53 -34.17 3.12
C ALA A 602 -15.36 -33.30 3.65
N LEU A 603 -15.31 -32.01 3.29
CA LEU A 603 -14.32 -31.10 3.85
C LEU A 603 -14.60 -30.82 5.32
N VAL A 604 -15.88 -30.63 5.68
CA VAL A 604 -16.29 -30.49 7.09
C VAL A 604 -15.86 -31.73 7.89
N ASP A 605 -16.14 -32.93 7.39
CA ASP A 605 -15.75 -34.18 8.05
C ASP A 605 -14.22 -34.26 8.25
N ARG A 606 -13.43 -33.91 7.23
CA ARG A 606 -11.96 -33.90 7.33
C ARG A 606 -11.43 -32.87 8.32
N LEU A 607 -12.01 -31.66 8.35
CA LEU A 607 -11.62 -30.62 9.31
C LEU A 607 -11.92 -31.05 10.74
N VAL A 608 -13.09 -31.65 10.98
CA VAL A 608 -13.46 -32.18 12.30
C VAL A 608 -12.55 -33.33 12.71
N GLN A 609 -12.21 -34.24 11.78
CA GLN A 609 -11.29 -35.35 12.05
C GLN A 609 -9.86 -34.85 12.35
N ALA A 610 -9.41 -33.80 11.68
CA ALA A 610 -8.10 -33.20 11.88
C ALA A 610 -8.02 -32.31 13.13
N ALA A 611 -9.16 -31.96 13.75
CA ALA A 611 -9.20 -31.12 14.92
C ALA A 611 -9.03 -31.94 16.21
N ARG A 612 -8.26 -31.39 17.16
CA ARG A 612 -8.40 -31.75 18.57
C ARG A 612 -9.71 -31.19 19.15
N LYS A 613 -10.07 -31.64 20.36
CA LYS A 613 -11.23 -31.12 21.08
C LYS A 613 -11.19 -29.59 21.13
N PRO A 614 -12.25 -28.89 20.65
CA PRO A 614 -12.27 -27.44 20.63
C PRO A 614 -12.03 -26.82 22.01
N ALA A 615 -11.25 -25.75 22.00
CA ALA A 615 -10.95 -24.89 23.15
C ALA A 615 -12.20 -24.25 23.78
N ALA A 616 -13.17 -23.92 22.94
CA ALA A 616 -14.44 -23.30 23.27
C ALA A 616 -15.55 -23.94 22.42
N PRO A 617 -16.83 -23.85 22.82
CA PRO A 617 -17.93 -24.28 21.98
C PRO A 617 -17.90 -23.59 20.62
N LEU A 618 -18.23 -24.32 19.55
CA LEU A 618 -18.40 -23.73 18.22
C LEU A 618 -19.55 -22.71 18.25
N THR A 619 -19.37 -21.62 17.50
CA THR A 619 -20.32 -20.53 17.41
C THR A 619 -21.29 -20.76 16.25
N SER A 620 -22.17 -19.78 15.98
CA SER A 620 -23.02 -19.78 14.80
C SER A 620 -22.34 -19.23 13.55
N GLU A 621 -21.10 -18.72 13.66
CA GLU A 621 -20.40 -18.09 12.54
C GLU A 621 -20.20 -19.02 11.34
N PRO A 622 -19.83 -20.32 11.51
CA PRO A 622 -19.68 -21.21 10.36
C PRO A 622 -20.96 -21.36 9.54
N LEU A 623 -22.09 -21.49 10.21
CA LEU A 623 -23.39 -21.61 9.55
C LEU A 623 -23.79 -20.29 8.90
N SER A 624 -23.57 -19.15 9.57
CA SER A 624 -23.80 -17.83 8.98
C SER A 624 -22.98 -17.61 7.71
N ALA A 625 -21.70 -18.02 7.71
CA ALA A 625 -20.85 -17.96 6.52
C ALA A 625 -21.42 -18.79 5.36
N LEU A 626 -21.89 -20.00 5.64
CA LEU A 626 -22.53 -20.87 4.66
C LEU A 626 -23.83 -20.25 4.10
N LEU A 627 -24.67 -19.69 4.97
CA LEU A 627 -25.92 -19.04 4.56
C LEU A 627 -25.67 -17.79 3.69
N ARG A 628 -24.58 -17.05 3.93
CA ARG A 628 -24.18 -15.92 3.05
C ARG A 628 -23.81 -16.41 1.65
N VAL A 629 -23.01 -17.48 1.57
CA VAL A 629 -22.64 -18.10 0.29
C VAL A 629 -23.87 -18.62 -0.43
N TRP A 630 -24.75 -19.34 0.27
CA TRP A 630 -25.96 -19.90 -0.31
C TRP A 630 -26.95 -18.81 -0.77
N SER A 631 -27.17 -17.76 0.03
CA SER A 631 -27.97 -16.58 -0.37
C SER A 631 -27.47 -15.96 -1.68
N TYR A 632 -26.15 -15.83 -1.84
CA TYR A 632 -25.56 -15.35 -3.07
C TYR A 632 -25.80 -16.30 -4.25
N GLN A 633 -25.76 -17.62 -4.05
CA GLN A 633 -26.11 -18.60 -5.09
C GLN A 633 -27.59 -18.51 -5.50
N GLU A 634 -28.51 -18.36 -4.54
CA GLU A 634 -29.94 -18.23 -4.86
C GLU A 634 -30.23 -16.98 -5.70
N ALA A 635 -29.56 -15.85 -5.41
CA ALA A 635 -29.69 -14.64 -6.22
C ALA A 635 -29.26 -14.87 -7.68
N ARG A 636 -28.21 -15.67 -7.89
CA ARG A 636 -27.73 -16.03 -9.24
C ARG A 636 -28.65 -17.03 -9.93
N ALA A 637 -29.13 -18.04 -9.19
CA ALA A 637 -30.10 -19.00 -9.69
C ALA A 637 -31.33 -18.26 -10.23
N GLN A 638 -31.89 -17.34 -9.43
CA GLN A 638 -33.02 -16.51 -9.81
C GLN A 638 -32.73 -15.64 -11.05
N ALA A 639 -31.58 -14.99 -11.12
CA ALA A 639 -31.16 -14.21 -12.30
C ALA A 639 -31.06 -15.08 -13.57
N SER A 640 -30.78 -16.37 -13.40
CA SER A 640 -30.73 -17.37 -14.48
C SER A 640 -32.03 -18.16 -14.69
N LYS A 641 -33.16 -17.67 -14.17
CA LYS A 641 -34.49 -18.32 -14.26
C LYS A 641 -34.57 -19.71 -13.61
N ASP A 642 -33.77 -19.94 -12.57
CA ASP A 642 -33.86 -21.09 -11.67
C ASP A 642 -33.82 -22.46 -12.38
N SER A 643 -32.81 -22.65 -13.23
CA SER A 643 -32.58 -23.91 -13.94
C SER A 643 -32.25 -25.08 -12.97
N PRO A 644 -32.66 -26.33 -13.26
CA PRO A 644 -32.28 -27.52 -12.49
C PRO A 644 -30.77 -27.72 -12.30
N ALA A 645 -29.95 -27.06 -13.12
CA ALA A 645 -28.49 -27.09 -12.98
C ALA A 645 -27.99 -26.60 -11.60
N TRP A 646 -28.81 -25.84 -10.86
CA TRP A 646 -28.51 -25.34 -9.51
C TRP A 646 -28.79 -26.35 -8.39
N ASP A 647 -29.55 -27.42 -8.67
CA ASP A 647 -29.99 -28.37 -7.65
C ASP A 647 -28.82 -29.09 -6.97
N GLY A 648 -27.75 -29.38 -7.73
CA GLY A 648 -26.52 -29.95 -7.18
C GLY A 648 -25.83 -29.03 -6.18
N LEU A 649 -25.81 -27.71 -6.42
CA LEU A 649 -25.24 -26.74 -5.49
C LEU A 649 -26.12 -26.58 -4.23
N ARG A 650 -27.44 -26.57 -4.38
CA ARG A 650 -28.39 -26.54 -3.25
C ARG A 650 -28.26 -27.77 -2.38
N ALA A 651 -28.20 -28.96 -2.99
CA ALA A 651 -27.98 -30.22 -2.29
C ALA A 651 -26.63 -30.21 -1.54
N SER A 652 -25.59 -29.68 -2.17
CA SER A 652 -24.26 -29.56 -1.55
C SER A 652 -24.26 -28.57 -0.38
N ALA A 653 -24.92 -27.42 -0.52
CA ALA A 653 -25.08 -26.44 0.56
C ALA A 653 -25.87 -27.01 1.74
N ARG A 654 -27.00 -27.69 1.48
CA ARG A 654 -27.77 -28.41 2.49
C ARG A 654 -26.93 -29.45 3.22
N ALA A 655 -26.27 -30.35 2.49
CA ALA A 655 -25.45 -31.41 3.09
C ALA A 655 -24.30 -30.83 3.92
N THR A 656 -23.67 -29.74 3.44
CA THR A 656 -22.63 -29.04 4.20
C THR A 656 -23.18 -28.45 5.50
N ALA A 657 -24.38 -27.86 5.47
CA ALA A 657 -25.03 -27.30 6.65
C ALA A 657 -25.37 -28.39 7.68
N GLU A 658 -25.92 -29.52 7.22
CA GLU A 658 -26.22 -30.69 8.06
C GLU A 658 -24.94 -31.23 8.71
N ARG A 659 -23.81 -31.31 7.98
CA ARG A 659 -22.52 -31.71 8.55
C ARG A 659 -21.98 -30.71 9.56
N MET A 660 -22.10 -29.41 9.32
CA MET A 660 -21.71 -28.38 10.30
C MET A 660 -22.50 -28.51 11.61
N VAL A 661 -23.82 -28.70 11.52
CA VAL A 661 -24.67 -28.91 12.70
C VAL A 661 -24.30 -30.20 13.43
N ALA A 662 -24.05 -31.29 12.70
CA ALA A 662 -23.60 -32.55 13.28
C ALA A 662 -22.22 -32.44 13.96
N ALA A 663 -21.35 -31.56 13.48
CA ALA A 663 -20.06 -31.22 14.09
C ALA A 663 -20.18 -30.36 15.36
N GLY A 664 -21.39 -29.92 15.72
CA GLY A 664 -21.66 -29.11 16.92
C GLY A 664 -21.65 -27.60 16.69
N VAL A 665 -21.70 -27.12 15.44
CA VAL A 665 -21.89 -25.69 15.13
C VAL A 665 -23.24 -25.22 15.67
N SER A 666 -23.25 -24.09 16.38
CA SER A 666 -24.45 -23.59 17.05
C SER A 666 -25.49 -23.07 16.05
N LEU A 667 -26.76 -23.40 16.28
CA LEU A 667 -27.90 -22.82 15.57
C LEU A 667 -28.38 -21.47 16.15
N LYS A 668 -27.79 -21.06 17.29
CA LYS A 668 -28.15 -19.84 18.03
C LYS A 668 -26.97 -18.88 18.11
N TYR A 669 -27.28 -17.59 18.21
CA TYR A 669 -26.28 -16.60 18.60
C TYR A 669 -25.93 -16.71 20.08
N GLN A 670 -24.63 -16.69 20.38
CA GLN A 670 -24.16 -16.65 21.77
C GLN A 670 -24.21 -15.21 22.29
N ASN A 671 -24.92 -14.96 23.39
CA ASN A 671 -24.94 -13.71 24.18
C ASN A 671 -25.40 -12.44 23.43
N GLY A 672 -26.66 -12.40 22.96
CA GLY A 672 -27.29 -11.17 22.44
C GLY A 672 -28.71 -10.97 22.95
N ALA A 673 -28.91 -10.01 23.87
CA ALA A 673 -30.23 -9.65 24.40
C ALA A 673 -31.18 -9.16 23.29
N GLN A 674 -30.62 -8.51 22.26
CA GLN A 674 -31.37 -8.07 21.08
C GLN A 674 -31.53 -9.16 19.99
N GLY A 675 -30.93 -10.34 20.17
CA GLY A 675 -30.92 -11.40 19.16
C GLY A 675 -30.21 -11.04 17.86
N MET A 676 -29.33 -10.03 17.85
CA MET A 676 -28.58 -9.59 16.66
C MET A 676 -27.07 -9.78 16.86
N LYS A 677 -26.37 -10.07 15.76
CA LYS A 677 -24.91 -10.14 15.70
C LYS A 677 -24.45 -9.53 14.37
N ASP A 678 -23.48 -8.62 14.43
CA ASP A 678 -22.95 -7.94 13.24
C ASP A 678 -22.41 -8.95 12.22
N ASN A 679 -22.68 -8.68 10.93
CA ASN A 679 -22.28 -9.50 9.79
C ASN A 679 -22.83 -10.94 9.82
N ALA A 680 -23.86 -11.26 10.63
CA ALA A 680 -24.41 -12.60 10.76
C ALA A 680 -25.79 -12.77 10.09
N ILE A 681 -26.06 -13.98 9.57
CA ILE A 681 -27.38 -14.42 9.12
C ILE A 681 -27.97 -15.38 10.14
N ALA A 682 -29.16 -15.05 10.64
CA ALA A 682 -29.90 -15.91 11.54
C ALA A 682 -30.56 -17.01 10.70
N PRO A 683 -30.37 -18.30 11.03
CA PRO A 683 -30.86 -19.40 10.22
C PRO A 683 -32.34 -19.31 9.85
N LEU A 684 -33.17 -18.84 10.78
CA LEU A 684 -34.62 -18.79 10.60
C LEU A 684 -35.12 -17.55 9.84
N SER A 685 -34.26 -16.54 9.62
CA SER A 685 -34.55 -15.39 8.72
C SER A 685 -34.52 -15.76 7.24
N VAL A 686 -34.13 -16.99 6.89
CA VAL A 686 -33.84 -17.40 5.52
C VAL A 686 -35.05 -18.09 4.86
N PRO A 687 -35.70 -17.48 3.85
CA PRO A 687 -36.96 -17.98 3.31
C PRO A 687 -36.79 -19.16 2.33
N TRP A 688 -35.64 -19.27 1.69
CA TRP A 688 -35.34 -20.29 0.67
C TRP A 688 -34.88 -21.63 1.26
N LEU A 689 -34.73 -21.75 2.59
CA LEU A 689 -34.42 -23.04 3.21
C LEU A 689 -35.56 -24.03 2.92
N PRO A 690 -35.24 -25.30 2.59
CA PRO A 690 -36.24 -26.36 2.52
C PRO A 690 -37.03 -26.47 3.81
N ASP A 691 -38.34 -26.68 3.71
CA ASP A 691 -39.25 -26.69 4.86
C ASP A 691 -38.90 -27.78 5.89
N ASP A 692 -38.41 -28.93 5.43
CA ASP A 692 -37.94 -30.02 6.29
C ASP A 692 -36.68 -29.65 7.07
N LEU A 693 -35.72 -28.98 6.43
CA LEU A 693 -34.51 -28.48 7.07
C LEU A 693 -34.82 -27.35 8.07
N TYR A 694 -35.73 -26.44 7.70
CA TYR A 694 -36.19 -25.36 8.55
C TYR A 694 -36.83 -25.90 9.84
N LEU A 695 -37.73 -26.87 9.71
CA LEU A 695 -38.35 -27.55 10.85
C LEU A 695 -37.35 -28.36 11.68
N ALA A 696 -36.39 -29.02 11.03
CA ALA A 696 -35.33 -29.77 11.73
C ALA A 696 -34.49 -28.83 12.61
N TRP A 697 -34.13 -27.65 12.10
CA TRP A 697 -33.38 -26.65 12.87
C TRP A 697 -34.19 -26.07 14.02
N LEU A 698 -35.49 -25.79 13.82
CA LEU A 698 -36.39 -25.39 14.92
C LEU A 698 -36.42 -26.44 16.04
N LYS A 699 -36.58 -27.72 15.69
CA LYS A 699 -36.58 -28.83 16.66
C LYS A 699 -35.24 -29.03 17.34
N ALA A 700 -34.13 -28.78 16.63
CA ALA A 700 -32.78 -28.77 17.17
C ALA A 700 -32.48 -27.52 18.02
N GLY A 701 -33.46 -26.60 18.14
CA GLY A 701 -33.41 -25.45 19.02
C GLY A 701 -32.91 -24.18 18.37
N ALA A 702 -32.94 -24.01 17.05
CA ALA A 702 -32.72 -22.69 16.44
C ALA A 702 -33.68 -21.65 17.04
N ASP A 703 -33.18 -20.46 17.36
CA ASP A 703 -33.96 -19.43 18.04
C ASP A 703 -34.70 -18.56 17.02
N HIS A 704 -36.03 -18.63 17.03
CA HIS A 704 -36.89 -17.88 16.09
C HIS A 704 -36.94 -16.37 16.38
N THR A 705 -36.25 -15.91 17.43
CA THR A 705 -36.06 -14.50 17.74
C THR A 705 -34.70 -13.95 17.35
N ASP A 706 -33.75 -14.82 16.98
CA ASP A 706 -32.47 -14.38 16.41
C ASP A 706 -32.75 -13.72 15.04
N ARG A 707 -32.16 -12.55 14.85
CA ARG A 707 -32.35 -11.63 13.72
C ARG A 707 -31.05 -11.53 12.93
N SER A 708 -31.15 -11.42 11.62
CA SER A 708 -29.94 -11.21 10.81
C SER A 708 -29.48 -9.76 10.94
N ASP A 709 -28.20 -9.52 10.67
CA ASP A 709 -27.68 -8.16 10.53
C ASP A 709 -28.39 -7.45 9.35
N GLY A 710 -28.94 -6.25 9.61
CA GLY A 710 -29.62 -5.44 8.61
C GLY A 710 -28.71 -5.03 7.44
N GLY A 711 -27.38 -4.99 7.65
CA GLY A 711 -26.40 -4.76 6.59
C GLY A 711 -26.09 -5.98 5.72
N THR A 712 -26.45 -7.19 6.17
CA THR A 712 -26.17 -8.43 5.44
C THR A 712 -27.30 -8.76 4.47
N ARG A 713 -26.99 -8.99 3.19
CA ARG A 713 -28.00 -9.25 2.15
C ARG A 713 -28.52 -10.68 2.18
N ILE A 714 -29.83 -10.84 2.34
CA ILE A 714 -30.54 -12.12 2.15
C ILE A 714 -31.38 -12.03 0.87
N ASN A 715 -31.22 -12.98 -0.05
CA ASN A 715 -31.97 -12.93 -1.31
C ASN A 715 -33.48 -13.01 -1.09
N GLY A 716 -34.22 -12.09 -1.71
CA GLY A 716 -35.68 -12.00 -1.58
C GLY A 716 -36.18 -11.41 -0.26
N VAL A 717 -35.32 -10.85 0.59
CA VAL A 717 -35.70 -10.23 1.87
C VAL A 717 -35.26 -8.76 1.89
N ASP A 718 -36.21 -7.85 2.07
CA ASP A 718 -35.97 -6.40 2.09
C ASP A 718 -35.58 -5.87 3.49
N GLN A 719 -35.95 -6.60 4.55
CA GLN A 719 -35.73 -6.21 5.95
C GLN A 719 -35.13 -7.36 6.75
N ASN A 720 -33.81 -7.51 6.63
CA ASN A 720 -33.10 -8.70 7.16
C ASN A 720 -33.02 -8.73 8.69
N ASP A 721 -33.13 -7.56 9.34
CA ASP A 721 -33.14 -7.38 10.79
C ASP A 721 -34.55 -7.43 11.41
N ALA A 722 -35.60 -7.67 10.60
CA ALA A 722 -36.94 -7.94 11.12
C ALA A 722 -37.03 -9.35 11.75
N LEU A 723 -38.00 -9.54 12.64
CA LEU A 723 -38.31 -10.86 13.20
C LEU A 723 -38.52 -11.90 12.08
N PRO A 724 -37.94 -13.12 12.16
CA PRO A 724 -38.16 -14.21 11.20
C PRO A 724 -39.64 -14.42 10.85
N LEU A 725 -40.54 -14.38 11.83
CA LEU A 725 -41.98 -14.47 11.61
C LEU A 725 -42.51 -13.39 10.66
N VAL A 726 -42.11 -12.13 10.85
CA VAL A 726 -42.55 -11.01 10.01
C VAL A 726 -41.97 -11.13 8.60
N ILE A 727 -40.71 -11.57 8.46
CA ILE A 727 -40.11 -11.88 7.14
C ILE A 727 -40.97 -12.92 6.41
N MET A 728 -41.32 -14.04 7.05
CA MET A 728 -42.12 -15.10 6.43
C MET A 728 -43.54 -14.62 6.09
N MET A 729 -44.15 -13.77 6.93
CA MET A 729 -45.44 -13.15 6.64
C MET A 729 -45.37 -12.21 5.42
N GLN A 730 -44.35 -11.35 5.33
CA GLN A 730 -44.14 -10.45 4.19
C GLN A 730 -43.98 -11.20 2.87
N LEU A 731 -43.36 -12.39 2.91
CA LEU A 731 -43.12 -13.23 1.74
C LEU A 731 -44.23 -14.25 1.46
N GLY A 732 -45.29 -14.30 2.28
CA GLY A 732 -46.40 -15.24 2.11
C GLY A 732 -46.04 -16.71 2.39
N GLN A 733 -44.99 -16.98 3.17
CA GLN A 733 -44.48 -18.33 3.48
C GLN A 733 -45.31 -19.01 4.58
N GLN A 734 -46.55 -19.39 4.27
CA GLN A 734 -47.54 -19.86 5.25
C GLN A 734 -47.09 -21.08 6.08
N ALA A 735 -46.41 -22.04 5.45
CA ALA A 735 -45.90 -23.23 6.14
C ALA A 735 -44.89 -22.85 7.24
N LYS A 736 -43.95 -21.94 6.92
CA LYS A 736 -42.95 -21.45 7.87
C LYS A 736 -43.55 -20.57 8.96
N VAL A 737 -44.55 -19.73 8.63
CA VAL A 737 -45.32 -18.97 9.62
C VAL A 737 -45.94 -19.91 10.65
N LYS A 738 -46.61 -20.98 10.20
CA LYS A 738 -47.19 -21.98 11.10
C LYS A 738 -46.13 -22.65 11.98
N MET A 739 -45.02 -23.10 11.40
CA MET A 739 -43.92 -23.73 12.14
C MET A 739 -43.34 -22.82 13.24
N LEU A 740 -43.17 -21.53 12.93
CA LEU A 740 -42.64 -20.54 13.88
C LEU A 740 -43.58 -20.32 15.07
N LEU A 741 -44.89 -20.21 14.82
CA LEU A 741 -45.90 -20.03 15.87
C LEU A 741 -46.03 -21.27 16.76
N GLU A 742 -45.93 -22.48 16.19
CA GLU A 742 -45.97 -23.73 16.98
C GLU A 742 -44.75 -23.89 17.92
N HIS A 743 -43.68 -23.11 17.71
CA HIS A 743 -42.44 -23.18 18.48
C HIS A 743 -42.08 -21.85 19.16
N ASP A 744 -43.05 -20.96 19.38
CA ASP A 744 -42.85 -19.57 19.78
C ASP A 744 -42.52 -19.36 21.28
N ALA A 745 -42.44 -20.43 22.06
CA ALA A 745 -42.27 -20.35 23.52
C ALA A 745 -40.99 -19.61 23.98
N ALA A 746 -40.00 -19.41 23.10
CA ALA A 746 -38.80 -18.62 23.39
C ALA A 746 -39.03 -17.10 23.20
N LEU A 747 -39.99 -16.71 22.36
CA LEU A 747 -40.40 -15.32 22.09
C LEU A 747 -40.69 -14.53 23.37
N TYR A 748 -41.23 -15.23 24.37
CA TYR A 748 -41.77 -14.66 25.59
C TYR A 748 -40.86 -14.79 26.81
N ARG A 749 -39.69 -15.44 26.69
CA ARG A 749 -38.80 -15.69 27.84
C ARG A 749 -37.94 -14.48 28.19
N ASP A 750 -37.56 -13.71 27.19
CA ASP A 750 -36.71 -12.53 27.35
C ASP A 750 -37.56 -11.26 27.11
N PRO A 751 -37.63 -10.34 28.09
CA PRO A 751 -38.41 -9.10 27.99
C PRO A 751 -38.12 -8.29 26.72
N GLN A 752 -36.85 -8.15 26.34
CA GLN A 752 -36.46 -7.35 25.18
C GLN A 752 -36.85 -8.05 23.88
N ARG A 753 -36.62 -9.36 23.78
CA ARG A 753 -37.02 -10.15 22.61
C ARG A 753 -38.53 -10.16 22.41
N CYS A 754 -39.29 -10.29 23.50
CA CYS A 754 -40.75 -10.20 23.46
C CYS A 754 -41.20 -8.81 22.96
N GLY A 755 -40.66 -7.74 23.57
CA GLY A 755 -40.98 -6.36 23.19
C GLY A 755 -40.71 -6.05 21.72
N MET A 756 -39.56 -6.49 21.19
CA MET A 756 -39.24 -6.33 19.77
C MET A 756 -40.16 -7.14 18.86
N ALA A 757 -40.55 -8.34 19.26
CA ALA A 757 -41.50 -9.15 18.50
C ALA A 757 -42.87 -8.48 18.40
N VAL A 758 -43.34 -7.91 19.51
CA VAL A 758 -44.57 -7.12 19.54
C VAL A 758 -44.43 -5.89 18.62
N ALA A 759 -43.33 -5.14 18.74
CA ALA A 759 -43.08 -3.96 17.89
C ALA A 759 -43.11 -4.30 16.39
N ASP A 760 -42.41 -5.37 15.97
CA ASP A 760 -42.35 -5.76 14.55
C ASP A 760 -43.71 -6.21 14.01
N VAL A 761 -44.46 -7.01 14.78
CA VAL A 761 -45.80 -7.49 14.38
C VAL A 761 -46.80 -6.34 14.28
N LEU A 762 -46.80 -5.42 15.25
CA LEU A 762 -47.66 -4.23 15.22
C LEU A 762 -47.30 -3.29 14.06
N SER A 763 -46.01 -3.07 13.81
CA SER A 763 -45.55 -2.27 12.67
C SER A 763 -46.05 -2.87 11.34
N TRP A 764 -45.92 -4.19 11.18
CA TRP A 764 -46.42 -4.90 10.01
C TRP A 764 -47.95 -4.80 9.88
N GLN A 765 -48.69 -4.98 10.98
CA GLN A 765 -50.15 -4.89 11.00
C GLN A 765 -50.63 -3.50 10.57
N LEU A 766 -50.05 -2.45 11.13
CA LEU A 766 -50.38 -1.06 10.78
C LEU A 766 -50.04 -0.74 9.32
N GLY A 767 -48.89 -1.22 8.82
CA GLY A 767 -48.49 -1.06 7.42
C GLY A 767 -49.42 -1.75 6.41
N ASN A 768 -50.21 -2.72 6.86
CA ASN A 768 -51.18 -3.45 6.04
C ASN A 768 -52.63 -3.13 6.40
N ALA A 769 -52.87 -2.11 7.23
CA ALA A 769 -54.22 -1.69 7.60
C ALA A 769 -55.04 -1.32 6.35
N GLY A 770 -56.18 -1.99 6.17
CA GLY A 770 -57.06 -1.79 5.00
C GLY A 770 -56.71 -2.64 3.77
N LYS A 771 -55.70 -3.51 3.85
CA LYS A 771 -55.45 -4.55 2.84
C LYS A 771 -56.06 -5.88 3.29
N ALA A 772 -56.45 -6.73 2.34
CA ALA A 772 -56.86 -8.10 2.63
C ALA A 772 -55.65 -8.91 3.12
N ILE A 773 -55.70 -9.39 4.36
CA ILE A 773 -54.70 -10.30 4.95
C ILE A 773 -55.28 -11.70 5.08
N SER A 774 -54.44 -12.73 4.92
CA SER A 774 -54.86 -14.13 5.07
C SER A 774 -55.31 -14.44 6.51
N PRO A 775 -56.25 -15.39 6.73
CA PRO A 775 -56.64 -15.84 8.06
C PRO A 775 -55.45 -16.29 8.91
N GLU A 776 -54.47 -16.92 8.30
CA GLU A 776 -53.24 -17.39 8.93
C GLU A 776 -52.39 -16.21 9.46
N MET A 777 -52.25 -15.13 8.68
CA MET A 777 -51.54 -13.92 9.10
C MET A 777 -52.29 -13.14 10.19
N ALA A 778 -53.62 -13.07 10.11
CA ALA A 778 -54.44 -12.49 11.17
C ALA A 778 -54.33 -13.31 12.47
N GLY A 779 -54.31 -14.64 12.34
CA GLY A 779 -54.04 -15.58 13.43
C GLY A 779 -52.66 -15.37 14.04
N ALA A 780 -51.62 -15.18 13.22
CA ALA A 780 -50.25 -14.91 13.68
C ALA A 780 -50.16 -13.65 14.55
N ILE A 781 -50.80 -12.55 14.13
CA ILE A 781 -50.87 -11.33 14.93
C ILE A 781 -51.52 -11.61 16.29
N SER A 782 -52.69 -12.26 16.27
CA SER A 782 -53.43 -12.56 17.50
C SER A 782 -52.63 -13.46 18.44
N HIS A 783 -51.94 -14.46 17.88
CA HIS A 783 -51.09 -15.40 18.63
C HIS A 783 -49.97 -14.65 19.37
N VAL A 784 -49.23 -13.80 18.65
CA VAL A 784 -48.13 -13.03 19.24
C VAL A 784 -48.62 -12.11 20.36
N MET A 785 -49.72 -11.39 20.13
CA MET A 785 -50.31 -10.47 21.13
C MET A 785 -50.80 -11.21 22.37
N GLN A 786 -51.49 -12.35 22.20
CA GLN A 786 -51.99 -13.14 23.32
C GLN A 786 -50.85 -13.75 24.14
N GLY A 787 -49.81 -14.26 23.49
CA GLY A 787 -48.66 -14.81 24.19
C GLY A 787 -47.88 -13.74 24.94
N ALA A 788 -47.70 -12.54 24.36
CA ALA A 788 -47.07 -11.41 25.03
C ALA A 788 -47.87 -10.95 26.25
N ALA A 789 -49.20 -10.87 26.13
CA ALA A 789 -50.09 -10.55 27.24
C ALA A 789 -50.02 -11.58 28.38
N LYS A 790 -49.92 -12.87 28.04
CA LYS A 790 -49.75 -13.96 29.03
C LYS A 790 -48.39 -13.91 29.74
N ALA A 791 -47.34 -13.51 29.04
CA ALA A 791 -45.99 -13.39 29.61
C ALA A 791 -45.90 -12.26 30.64
N GLY A 792 -46.58 -11.14 30.40
CA GLY A 792 -46.75 -10.03 31.35
C GLY A 792 -45.48 -9.24 31.68
N ASN A 793 -44.35 -9.52 31.03
CA ASN A 793 -43.04 -8.94 31.34
C ASN A 793 -42.31 -8.38 30.11
N CYS A 794 -42.99 -8.21 28.97
CA CYS A 794 -42.38 -7.74 27.74
C CYS A 794 -41.95 -6.26 27.86
N ASP A 795 -40.73 -5.93 27.41
CA ASP A 795 -40.23 -4.56 27.39
C ASP A 795 -40.82 -3.79 26.22
N MET A 796 -41.92 -3.08 26.48
CA MET A 796 -42.67 -2.35 25.45
C MET A 796 -41.93 -1.10 24.92
N SER A 797 -40.78 -0.73 25.51
CA SER A 797 -39.93 0.35 24.99
C SER A 797 -39.12 -0.06 23.75
N MET A 798 -39.05 -1.37 23.48
CA MET A 798 -38.33 -1.91 22.34
C MET A 798 -38.94 -1.43 21.01
N LYS A 799 -38.05 -1.16 20.05
CA LYS A 799 -38.39 -0.50 18.78
C LYS A 799 -38.51 -1.47 17.63
N ALA A 800 -39.47 -1.22 16.75
CA ALA A 800 -39.67 -1.99 15.54
C ALA A 800 -38.50 -1.83 14.56
N ARG A 801 -38.18 -2.91 13.87
CA ARG A 801 -37.28 -3.03 12.72
C ARG A 801 -38.05 -3.30 11.42
N ALA A 802 -39.30 -3.74 11.52
CA ALA A 802 -40.22 -3.86 10.39
C ALA A 802 -40.76 -2.50 9.90
N ARG A 803 -40.93 -2.37 8.58
CA ARG A 803 -41.54 -1.21 7.92
C ARG A 803 -43.06 -1.24 8.11
N PRO A 804 -43.72 -0.06 8.05
CA PRO A 804 -43.16 1.26 7.76
C PRO A 804 -42.63 2.01 9.00
N TYR A 805 -42.83 1.48 10.22
CA TYR A 805 -42.55 2.20 11.46
C TYR A 805 -41.21 1.82 12.12
N ILE A 806 -40.12 1.78 11.34
CA ILE A 806 -38.79 1.49 11.89
C ILE A 806 -38.43 2.52 12.96
N GLY A 807 -37.96 2.06 14.13
CA GLY A 807 -37.52 2.91 15.23
C GLY A 807 -38.64 3.39 16.17
N VAL A 808 -39.89 3.03 15.91
CA VAL A 808 -41.05 3.33 16.77
C VAL A 808 -41.22 2.23 17.82
N SER A 809 -41.48 2.60 19.06
CA SER A 809 -41.61 1.63 20.16
C SER A 809 -42.90 0.79 20.07
N ALA A 810 -42.89 -0.40 20.65
CA ALA A 810 -44.08 -1.25 20.74
C ALA A 810 -45.26 -0.52 21.42
N GLU A 811 -44.97 0.26 22.46
CA GLU A 811 -45.96 1.08 23.18
C GLU A 811 -46.58 2.18 22.29
N GLU A 812 -45.78 2.87 21.48
CA GLU A 812 -46.29 3.87 20.53
C GLU A 812 -47.15 3.24 19.44
N LEU A 813 -46.75 2.08 18.92
CA LEU A 813 -47.50 1.34 17.90
C LEU A 813 -48.83 0.81 18.43
N ALA A 814 -48.87 0.30 19.66
CA ALA A 814 -50.10 -0.12 20.32
C ALA A 814 -51.10 1.04 20.41
N ARG A 815 -50.64 2.23 20.82
CA ARG A 815 -51.46 3.45 20.87
C ARG A 815 -51.98 3.88 19.49
N TYR A 816 -51.22 3.68 18.42
CA TYR A 816 -51.70 3.97 17.06
C TYR A 816 -52.84 3.05 16.64
N ILE A 817 -52.79 1.76 17.01
CA ILE A 817 -53.89 0.83 16.75
C ILE A 817 -55.13 1.24 17.55
N GLU A 818 -54.99 1.55 18.84
CA GLU A 818 -56.12 1.99 19.68
C GLU A 818 -56.80 3.24 19.10
N LYS A 819 -56.01 4.24 18.66
CA LYS A 819 -56.55 5.45 18.02
C LYS A 819 -57.18 5.18 16.64
N GLY A 820 -56.61 4.26 15.86
CA GLY A 820 -57.15 3.87 14.56
C GLY A 820 -58.45 3.05 14.65
N VAL A 821 -58.61 2.27 15.73
CA VAL A 821 -59.85 1.56 16.08
C VAL A 821 -60.90 2.52 16.63
N ALA A 822 -60.51 3.59 17.32
CA ALA A 822 -61.44 4.63 17.77
C ALA A 822 -61.93 5.57 16.62
N ALA A 823 -61.24 5.58 15.48
CA ALA A 823 -61.55 6.43 14.32
C ALA A 823 -62.26 5.69 13.17
N ARG A 824 -62.46 4.37 13.28
CA ARG A 824 -63.24 3.51 12.38
C ARG A 824 -64.48 3.02 13.09
#